data_AF-A0A5D0UC29-F1
#
_entry.id   AF-A0A5D0UC29-F1
#
_cell.length_a   1.000
_cell.length_b   1.000
_cell.length_c   1.000
_cell.angle_alpha   90.00
_cell.angle_beta   90.00
_cell.angle_gamma   90.00
#
_symmetry.space_group_name_H-M   'P 1'
#
loop_
_entity.id
_entity.type
_entity.pdbx_description
1 polymer ?
#
loop_
_entity_poly.entity_id
_entity_poly.type
_entity_poly.pdbx_seq_one_letter_code
_entity_poly.pdbx_strand_id
1 'polypeptide(L)'
;MDETTPVTTETAEWPPPDADPVDTADLYARLAERGFRYGPAFRGLRAAWRRGDELFAEIALDPGLSGAAASYLLHPALFDGALHTTLLPAATGPDAPRVPFVWRGVRLGGASGARELRVRVAPDGANAVSLTVTDGEGRPVASVASLALRAPGGGRSGAGAALLRLDWTALARPSVPGTGALAFLGTDHLGVTGALKAAGRRVELYPSLRALDDGLRAGDAVPETVVVSCTDEAAEVRAATQRALVLIQEWLADERLAGSRLVFVTQGAVAVRDGDDVPDLAGAAVWGMVRSAQSEHPGRFALVDLDDTGSSGPALAAAVDTGEAQLAVRDGRPSRPRLTRVPPAATSAASPRWDPAGTVLVTGGLGALGALVARRLVREHGVRRLLLLGRRGDATPGAAGLAAELNGLGADVDIAACDAADRPALERVLAAIPAERPLVAVVHAAGVVDDGTVTALTPRRFERVLRPKADAALNLHELTEHLPGCELVLFSSVSGIAGGAGQANYAAANAFLDALAHRRRATGLPGLSLAWGLWEDGMGTGLGAADLTRLRRSGLAPLTADQGLDLLDAALRQDRAVLAPVRLDESALRAGPGALPEVMADLAVSGRTVRPSDGPDLRERLAHLSGAEREDVVLEFVRAQVADVLGHSSPDGLDPAREFGELGMDSLTTVELNRRLAARTGLRLPATVAFDHPSAARLAGHLHRLLS
;
A
#
# COMPACT_ATOMS: atom_id res chain seq x y z
N MET A 1 -34.20 -5.26 33.64
CA MET A 1 -34.42 -6.13 34.80
C MET A 1 -35.30 -7.25 34.30
N ASP A 2 -34.68 -8.37 33.95
CA ASP A 2 -35.34 -9.67 33.89
C ASP A 2 -34.28 -10.77 34.06
N GLU A 3 -34.50 -11.54 35.13
CA GLU A 3 -33.91 -12.80 35.57
C GLU A 3 -32.39 -13.03 35.47
N THR A 4 -31.71 -12.81 36.60
CA THR A 4 -30.50 -13.53 37.02
C THR A 4 -30.77 -15.03 37.09
N THR A 5 -30.61 -15.73 35.97
CA THR A 5 -30.38 -17.17 35.98
C THR A 5 -28.99 -17.41 36.57
N PRO A 6 -28.86 -18.15 37.70
CA PRO A 6 -27.56 -18.42 38.30
C PRO A 6 -26.66 -19.19 37.31
N VAL A 7 -25.35 -18.95 37.38
CA VAL A 7 -24.36 -19.83 36.74
C VAL A 7 -24.56 -21.21 37.37
N THR A 8 -25.09 -22.17 36.60
CA THR A 8 -25.33 -23.54 37.05
C THR A 8 -24.01 -24.15 37.53
N THR A 9 -23.89 -24.35 38.84
CA THR A 9 -22.82 -25.11 39.49
C THR A 9 -23.09 -26.59 39.33
N GLU A 10 -22.77 -27.15 38.17
CA GLU A 10 -22.62 -28.59 37.99
C GLU A 10 -21.16 -28.89 37.72
N THR A 11 -20.42 -29.24 38.78
CA THR A 11 -19.45 -30.36 38.86
C THR A 11 -18.65 -30.22 40.16
N ALA A 12 -19.10 -30.85 41.26
CA ALA A 12 -18.29 -30.94 42.48
C ALA A 12 -17.16 -32.00 42.36
N GLU A 13 -17.31 -32.96 41.44
CA GLU A 13 -16.30 -33.97 41.11
C GLU A 13 -15.70 -33.73 39.72
N TRP A 14 -14.37 -33.79 39.63
CA TRP A 14 -13.61 -33.53 38.41
C TRP A 14 -12.40 -34.49 38.28
N PRO A 15 -12.19 -35.14 37.12
CA PRO A 15 -13.12 -35.21 35.98
C PRO A 15 -14.43 -35.93 36.38
N PRO A 16 -15.53 -35.76 35.63
CA PRO A 16 -16.76 -36.47 35.93
C PRO A 16 -16.54 -38.00 35.93
N PRO A 17 -17.09 -38.76 36.90
CA PRO A 17 -16.80 -40.19 37.06
C PRO A 17 -17.18 -41.06 35.86
N ASP A 18 -18.14 -40.60 35.04
CA ASP A 18 -18.60 -41.28 33.82
C ASP A 18 -17.96 -40.72 32.53
N ALA A 19 -16.83 -40.01 32.62
CA ALA A 19 -16.15 -39.41 31.47
C ALA A 19 -14.90 -40.21 31.07
N ASP A 20 -14.81 -40.59 29.79
CA ASP A 20 -13.67 -41.31 29.24
C ASP A 20 -12.52 -40.35 28.89
N PRO A 21 -11.25 -40.70 29.16
CA PRO A 21 -10.11 -39.85 28.82
C PRO A 21 -9.93 -39.71 27.29
N VAL A 22 -9.57 -38.51 26.85
CA VAL A 22 -9.26 -38.16 25.45
C VAL A 22 -7.75 -37.95 25.31
N ASP A 23 -7.13 -38.58 24.29
CA ASP A 23 -5.70 -38.41 24.02
C ASP A 23 -5.35 -36.98 23.55
N THR A 24 -4.51 -36.31 24.34
CA THR A 24 -4.01 -34.95 24.09
C THR A 24 -2.52 -34.90 23.73
N ALA A 25 -1.77 -36.02 23.78
CA ALA A 25 -0.30 -36.02 23.76
C ALA A 25 0.28 -35.35 22.50
N ASP A 26 -0.28 -35.65 21.32
CA ASP A 26 0.18 -35.11 20.05
C ASP A 26 -0.71 -33.98 19.50
N LEU A 27 -1.62 -33.41 20.32
CA LEU A 27 -2.59 -32.42 19.85
C LEU A 27 -1.93 -31.26 19.10
N TYR A 28 -0.93 -30.62 19.71
CA TYR A 28 -0.30 -29.43 19.12
C TYR A 28 0.57 -29.76 17.90
N ALA A 29 1.13 -30.97 17.82
CA ALA A 29 1.83 -31.45 16.63
C ALA A 29 0.85 -31.65 15.47
N ARG A 30 -0.26 -32.36 15.70
CA ARG A 30 -1.34 -32.57 14.73
C ARG A 30 -2.00 -31.25 14.27
N LEU A 31 -2.14 -30.29 15.17
CA LEU A 31 -2.62 -28.94 14.84
C LEU A 31 -1.62 -28.18 13.96
N ALA A 32 -0.32 -28.29 14.24
CA ALA A 32 0.73 -27.65 13.44
C ALA A 32 0.81 -28.21 12.01
N GLU A 33 0.64 -29.53 11.82
CA GLU A 33 0.53 -30.18 10.49
C GLU A 33 -0.65 -29.64 9.68
N ARG A 34 -1.72 -29.21 10.38
CA ARG A 34 -2.92 -28.61 9.79
C ARG A 34 -2.87 -27.07 9.71
N GLY A 35 -1.70 -26.47 9.96
CA GLY A 35 -1.46 -25.03 9.83
C GLY A 35 -1.67 -24.20 11.10
N PHE A 36 -2.05 -24.81 12.22
CA PHE A 36 -2.25 -24.13 13.51
C PHE A 36 -1.00 -24.24 14.40
N ARG A 37 -0.08 -23.25 14.29
CA ARG A 37 1.16 -23.23 15.06
C ARG A 37 1.04 -22.35 16.31
N TYR A 38 0.89 -23.00 17.47
CA TYR A 38 0.85 -22.33 18.77
C TYR A 38 2.23 -22.24 19.42
N GLY A 39 2.57 -21.05 19.95
CA GLY A 39 3.78 -20.84 20.75
C GLY A 39 3.67 -21.52 22.14
N PRO A 40 4.80 -21.75 22.86
CA PRO A 40 4.82 -22.49 24.12
C PRO A 40 3.81 -21.97 25.16
N ALA A 41 3.69 -20.64 25.29
CA ALA A 41 2.76 -19.98 26.21
C ALA A 41 1.28 -20.33 25.99
N PHE A 42 0.89 -20.73 24.77
CA PHE A 42 -0.50 -21.01 24.38
C PHE A 42 -0.81 -22.52 24.33
N ARG A 43 0.15 -23.36 24.75
CA ARG A 43 -0.02 -24.82 24.81
C ARG A 43 -0.53 -25.28 26.18
N GLY A 44 -1.62 -24.68 26.62
CA GLY A 44 -2.13 -24.83 27.99
C GLY A 44 -2.98 -26.07 28.27
N LEU A 45 -3.50 -26.77 27.25
CA LEU A 45 -4.37 -27.95 27.44
C LEU A 45 -3.55 -29.12 28.02
N ARG A 46 -3.93 -29.60 29.21
CA ARG A 46 -3.22 -30.67 29.93
C ARG A 46 -3.90 -32.02 29.77
N ALA A 47 -5.19 -32.06 30.05
CA ALA A 47 -5.98 -33.28 30.00
C ALA A 47 -7.39 -32.96 29.49
N ALA A 48 -8.01 -33.94 28.87
CA ALA A 48 -9.39 -33.84 28.40
C ALA A 48 -10.14 -35.17 28.58
N TRP A 49 -11.44 -35.08 28.77
CA TRP A 49 -12.36 -36.21 28.91
C TRP A 49 -13.64 -35.96 28.12
N ARG A 50 -14.33 -37.04 27.75
CA ARG A 50 -15.58 -37.00 27.02
C ARG A 50 -16.67 -37.76 27.77
N ARG A 51 -17.86 -37.18 27.87
CA ARG A 51 -19.07 -37.85 28.35
C ARG A 51 -20.21 -37.55 27.40
N GLY A 52 -20.63 -38.55 26.62
CA GLY A 52 -21.58 -38.34 25.52
C GLY A 52 -21.04 -37.33 24.51
N ASP A 53 -21.74 -36.21 24.30
CA ASP A 53 -21.32 -35.11 23.42
C ASP A 53 -20.65 -33.94 24.17
N GLU A 54 -20.44 -34.09 25.48
CA GLU A 54 -19.76 -33.10 26.31
C GLU A 54 -18.26 -33.39 26.39
N LEU A 55 -17.47 -32.32 26.41
CA LEU A 55 -16.04 -32.36 26.65
C LEU A 55 -15.67 -31.60 27.91
N PHE A 56 -14.72 -32.18 28.65
CA PHE A 56 -14.16 -31.63 29.87
C PHE A 56 -12.67 -31.47 29.66
N ALA A 57 -12.09 -30.35 30.09
CA ALA A 57 -10.66 -30.11 29.90
C ALA A 57 -10.03 -29.34 31.06
N GLU A 58 -8.79 -29.69 31.38
CA GLU A 58 -7.93 -28.95 32.29
C GLU A 58 -6.91 -28.14 31.51
N ILE A 59 -6.87 -26.84 31.79
CA ILE A 59 -5.93 -25.89 31.18
C ILE A 59 -5.03 -25.35 32.28
N ALA A 60 -3.72 -25.34 32.08
CA ALA A 60 -2.79 -24.71 33.00
C ALA A 60 -1.94 -23.67 32.26
N LEU A 61 -1.72 -22.53 32.91
CA LEU A 61 -0.87 -21.47 32.41
C LEU A 61 0.59 -21.94 32.37
N ASP A 62 1.38 -21.41 31.44
CA ASP A 62 2.81 -21.63 31.44
C ASP A 62 3.43 -21.14 32.77
N PRO A 63 4.34 -21.92 33.41
CA PRO A 63 4.98 -21.52 34.65
C PRO A 63 5.68 -20.15 34.57
N GLY A 64 6.26 -19.80 33.41
CA GLY A 64 6.91 -18.51 33.17
C GLY A 64 5.94 -17.32 33.15
N LEU A 65 4.64 -17.56 32.97
CA LEU A 65 3.59 -16.54 32.97
C LEU A 65 2.75 -16.53 34.25
N SER A 66 2.96 -17.48 35.17
CA SER A 66 2.15 -17.65 36.39
C SER A 66 2.21 -16.45 37.35
N GLY A 67 3.30 -15.67 37.31
CA GLY A 67 3.45 -14.43 38.09
C GLY A 67 2.54 -13.29 37.61
N ALA A 68 2.19 -13.26 36.32
CA ALA A 68 1.33 -12.24 35.73
C ALA A 68 -0.17 -12.56 35.88
N ALA A 69 -0.54 -13.78 36.26
CA ALA A 69 -1.93 -14.23 36.33
C ALA A 69 -2.80 -13.32 37.21
N ALA A 70 -2.27 -12.86 38.35
CA ALA A 70 -2.99 -11.99 39.30
C ALA A 70 -3.40 -10.62 38.73
N SER A 71 -2.76 -10.19 37.64
CA SER A 71 -3.10 -8.94 36.94
C SER A 71 -4.31 -9.07 36.01
N TYR A 72 -4.86 -10.28 35.84
CA TYR A 72 -5.97 -10.56 34.94
C TYR A 72 -7.18 -11.14 35.68
N LEU A 73 -8.37 -10.72 35.27
CA LEU A 73 -9.61 -11.42 35.60
C LEU A 73 -9.59 -12.84 34.99
N LEU A 74 -9.15 -12.94 33.75
CA LEU A 74 -8.92 -14.20 33.04
C LEU A 74 -7.71 -14.03 32.12
N HIS A 75 -6.66 -14.80 32.33
CA HIS A 75 -5.41 -14.64 31.58
C HIS A 75 -5.62 -15.03 30.10
N PRO A 76 -5.20 -14.22 29.10
CA PRO A 76 -5.47 -14.46 27.69
C PRO A 76 -5.01 -15.83 27.19
N ALA A 77 -3.79 -16.25 27.55
CA ALA A 77 -3.27 -17.57 27.14
C ALA A 77 -4.03 -18.74 27.78
N LEU A 78 -4.59 -18.53 28.98
CA LEU A 78 -5.36 -19.55 29.69
C LEU A 78 -6.76 -19.69 29.07
N PHE A 79 -7.37 -18.57 28.68
CA PHE A 79 -8.64 -18.57 27.96
C PHE A 79 -8.51 -19.14 26.54
N ASP A 80 -7.47 -18.76 25.80
CA ASP A 80 -7.18 -19.35 24.48
C ASP A 80 -6.99 -20.87 24.59
N GLY A 81 -6.24 -21.32 25.60
CA GLY A 81 -6.11 -22.73 25.96
C GLY A 81 -7.44 -23.45 26.15
N ALA A 82 -8.43 -22.82 26.81
CA ALA A 82 -9.77 -23.37 26.98
C ALA A 82 -10.48 -23.63 25.65
N LEU A 83 -10.25 -22.77 24.64
CA LEU A 83 -10.86 -22.92 23.31
C LEU A 83 -10.24 -24.06 22.50
N HIS A 84 -9.01 -24.47 22.79
CA HIS A 84 -8.39 -25.64 22.15
C HIS A 84 -9.14 -26.95 22.44
N THR A 85 -9.97 -26.99 23.49
CA THR A 85 -10.91 -28.09 23.74
C THR A 85 -11.86 -28.31 22.54
N THR A 86 -12.26 -27.22 21.85
CA THR A 86 -13.11 -27.29 20.65
C THR A 86 -12.36 -27.78 19.41
N LEU A 87 -11.04 -27.89 19.46
CA LEU A 87 -10.20 -28.40 18.38
C LEU A 87 -9.87 -29.90 18.52
N LEU A 88 -10.31 -30.52 19.62
CA LEU A 88 -10.14 -31.97 19.80
C LEU A 88 -10.92 -32.72 18.72
N PRO A 89 -10.39 -33.84 18.18
CA PRO A 89 -11.11 -34.68 17.21
C PRO A 89 -12.48 -35.14 17.73
N ALA A 90 -12.60 -35.34 19.04
CA ALA A 90 -13.84 -35.67 19.72
C ALA A 90 -14.92 -34.57 19.62
N ALA A 91 -14.52 -33.31 19.38
CA ALA A 91 -15.41 -32.14 19.24
C ALA A 91 -15.83 -31.87 17.79
N THR A 92 -14.95 -32.15 16.82
CA THR A 92 -15.09 -31.66 15.43
C THR A 92 -15.40 -32.74 14.40
N GLY A 93 -15.35 -34.02 14.80
CA GLY A 93 -15.38 -35.15 13.87
C GLY A 93 -14.05 -35.30 13.11
N PRO A 94 -13.87 -36.37 12.31
CA PRO A 94 -12.61 -36.65 11.62
C PRO A 94 -12.26 -35.64 10.50
N ASP A 95 -13.23 -34.87 10.01
CA ASP A 95 -13.12 -34.22 8.69
C ASP A 95 -12.67 -32.74 8.66
N ALA A 96 -12.38 -32.07 9.78
CA ALA A 96 -11.50 -30.88 9.88
C ALA A 96 -11.65 -30.15 11.23
N PRO A 97 -10.57 -29.56 11.79
CA PRO A 97 -10.67 -28.71 12.97
C PRO A 97 -11.53 -27.48 12.66
N ARG A 98 -12.48 -27.13 13.54
CA ARG A 98 -13.34 -25.95 13.41
C ARG A 98 -12.91 -24.89 14.42
N VAL A 99 -12.93 -23.63 14.02
CA VAL A 99 -12.49 -22.52 14.89
C VAL A 99 -13.66 -21.67 15.39
N PRO A 100 -13.54 -21.08 16.60
CA PRO A 100 -14.46 -20.07 17.11
C PRO A 100 -14.74 -18.93 16.11
N PHE A 101 -16.00 -18.56 15.91
CA PHE A 101 -16.41 -17.50 14.97
C PHE A 101 -17.33 -16.44 15.61
N VAL A 102 -18.46 -16.84 16.19
CA VAL A 102 -19.44 -15.91 16.78
C VAL A 102 -19.76 -16.30 18.21
N TRP A 103 -19.71 -15.32 19.11
CA TRP A 103 -19.93 -15.49 20.54
C TRP A 103 -21.25 -14.85 20.95
N ARG A 104 -22.02 -15.52 21.82
CA ARG A 104 -23.24 -14.98 22.43
C ARG A 104 -23.30 -15.31 23.91
N GLY A 105 -23.79 -14.36 24.71
CA GLY A 105 -24.01 -14.55 26.14
C GLY A 105 -22.74 -14.84 26.93
N VAL A 106 -21.65 -14.10 26.67
CA VAL A 106 -20.41 -14.21 27.45
C VAL A 106 -20.57 -13.50 28.80
N ARG A 107 -20.26 -14.19 29.89
CA ARG A 107 -20.26 -13.64 31.25
C ARG A 107 -18.95 -13.99 31.93
N LEU A 108 -18.35 -13.04 32.63
CA LEU A 108 -17.21 -13.27 33.52
C LEU A 108 -17.73 -13.55 34.93
N GLY A 109 -17.12 -14.52 35.59
CA GLY A 109 -17.29 -14.81 37.01
C GLY A 109 -16.47 -13.87 37.89
N GLY A 110 -16.61 -14.03 39.21
CA GLY A 110 -15.90 -13.21 40.20
C GLY A 110 -14.49 -13.68 40.55
N ALA A 111 -14.07 -14.86 40.09
CA ALA A 111 -12.72 -15.37 40.34
C ALA A 111 -11.70 -14.68 39.41
N SER A 112 -10.58 -14.21 39.97
CA SER A 112 -9.46 -13.61 39.25
C SER A 112 -8.14 -14.27 39.63
N GLY A 113 -7.09 -14.07 38.83
CA GLY A 113 -5.77 -14.65 39.12
C GLY A 113 -5.67 -16.16 38.92
N ALA A 114 -6.65 -16.78 38.25
CA ALA A 114 -6.63 -18.22 37.96
C ALA A 114 -5.37 -18.58 37.15
N ARG A 115 -4.67 -19.62 37.61
CA ARG A 115 -3.52 -20.22 36.91
C ARG A 115 -3.91 -21.51 36.19
N GLU A 116 -5.06 -22.06 36.55
CA GLU A 116 -5.62 -23.29 36.00
C GLU A 116 -7.12 -23.11 35.80
N LEU A 117 -7.65 -23.70 34.73
CA LEU A 117 -9.08 -23.72 34.43
C LEU A 117 -9.55 -25.16 34.25
N ARG A 118 -10.79 -25.39 34.67
CA ARG A 118 -11.62 -26.53 34.29
C ARG A 118 -12.71 -26.04 33.36
N VAL A 119 -12.83 -26.68 32.20
CA VAL A 119 -13.68 -26.23 31.09
C VAL A 119 -14.63 -27.34 30.71
N ARG A 120 -15.94 -27.09 30.78
CA ARG A 120 -16.99 -27.94 30.19
C ARG A 120 -17.45 -27.31 28.89
N VAL A 121 -17.40 -28.07 27.81
CA VAL A 121 -17.92 -27.72 26.49
C VAL A 121 -19.09 -28.64 26.18
N ALA A 122 -20.26 -28.07 25.89
CA ALA A 122 -21.46 -28.84 25.54
C ALA A 122 -22.04 -28.36 24.20
N PRO A 123 -22.68 -29.23 23.40
CA PRO A 123 -23.25 -28.85 22.11
C PRO A 123 -24.40 -27.85 22.26
N ASP A 124 -24.47 -26.89 21.34
CA ASP A 124 -25.52 -25.86 21.24
C ASP A 124 -25.99 -25.74 19.77
N GLY A 125 -26.48 -26.85 19.22
CA GLY A 125 -26.86 -26.97 17.80
C GLY A 125 -25.75 -27.50 16.89
N ALA A 126 -26.01 -27.59 15.59
CA ALA A 126 -25.18 -28.34 14.65
C ALA A 126 -23.76 -27.79 14.43
N ASN A 127 -23.53 -26.50 14.68
CA ASN A 127 -22.25 -25.82 14.49
C ASN A 127 -21.93 -24.86 15.63
N ALA A 128 -22.42 -25.11 16.85
CA ALA A 128 -22.12 -24.25 17.99
C ALA A 128 -22.00 -25.05 19.29
N VAL A 129 -21.29 -24.48 20.25
CA VAL A 129 -21.05 -25.06 21.58
C VAL A 129 -21.24 -24.02 22.67
N SER A 130 -21.64 -24.43 23.86
CA SER A 130 -21.60 -23.60 25.08
C SER A 130 -20.35 -23.93 25.90
N LEU A 131 -19.86 -22.96 26.67
CA LEU A 131 -18.70 -23.14 27.55
C LEU A 131 -19.04 -22.73 28.98
N THR A 132 -18.63 -23.57 29.94
CA THR A 132 -18.59 -23.24 31.37
C THR A 132 -17.16 -23.38 31.85
N VAL A 133 -16.63 -22.35 32.49
CA VAL A 133 -15.23 -22.24 32.90
C VAL A 133 -15.15 -21.95 34.40
N THR A 134 -14.46 -22.81 35.14
CA THR A 134 -14.14 -22.61 36.56
C THR A 134 -12.63 -22.64 36.77
N ASP A 135 -12.15 -22.19 37.93
CA ASP A 135 -10.77 -22.42 38.35
C ASP A 135 -10.57 -23.86 38.88
N GLY A 136 -9.35 -24.18 39.33
CA GLY A 136 -9.01 -25.49 39.90
C GLY A 136 -9.74 -25.83 41.22
N GLU A 137 -10.30 -24.82 41.90
CA GLU A 137 -11.13 -24.99 43.11
C GLU A 137 -12.62 -25.09 42.78
N GLY A 138 -13.00 -24.98 41.51
CA GLY A 138 -14.39 -25.02 41.05
C GLY A 138 -15.13 -23.69 41.15
N ARG A 139 -14.44 -22.56 41.42
CA ARG A 139 -15.06 -21.23 41.46
C ARG A 139 -15.34 -20.74 40.02
N PRO A 140 -16.52 -20.17 39.73
CA PRO A 140 -16.83 -19.69 38.38
C PRO A 140 -15.90 -18.58 37.89
N VAL A 141 -15.32 -18.77 36.70
CA VAL A 141 -14.40 -17.81 36.03
C VAL A 141 -15.06 -17.19 34.81
N ALA A 142 -15.73 -17.98 33.97
CA ALA A 142 -16.45 -17.46 32.80
C ALA A 142 -17.53 -18.44 32.31
N SER A 143 -18.49 -17.95 31.53
CA SER A 143 -19.42 -18.76 30.76
C SER A 143 -19.71 -18.13 29.41
N VAL A 144 -20.02 -18.97 28.43
CA VAL A 144 -20.39 -18.59 27.07
C VAL A 144 -21.66 -19.36 26.73
N ALA A 145 -22.77 -18.65 26.55
CA ALA A 145 -24.04 -19.29 26.24
C ALA A 145 -24.01 -20.00 24.88
N SER A 146 -23.37 -19.41 23.87
CA SER A 146 -23.23 -20.00 22.54
C SER A 146 -21.97 -19.52 21.82
N LEU A 147 -21.23 -20.45 21.23
CA LEU A 147 -20.03 -20.24 20.43
C LEU A 147 -20.17 -20.96 19.09
N ALA A 148 -20.45 -20.23 18.02
CA ALA A 148 -20.50 -20.79 16.68
C ALA A 148 -19.10 -21.15 16.19
N LEU A 149 -18.95 -22.36 15.67
CA LEU A 149 -17.74 -22.95 15.11
C LEU A 149 -17.87 -23.07 13.59
N ARG A 150 -16.80 -22.77 12.86
CA ARG A 150 -16.78 -22.92 11.40
C ARG A 150 -15.54 -23.69 10.95
N ALA A 151 -15.67 -24.44 9.86
CA ALA A 151 -14.49 -24.96 9.17
C ALA A 151 -13.62 -23.77 8.73
N PRO A 152 -12.29 -23.85 8.89
CA PRO A 152 -11.39 -22.97 8.15
C PRO A 152 -11.67 -23.24 6.67
N GLY A 153 -12.23 -22.26 5.95
CA GLY A 153 -12.39 -22.38 4.51
C GLY A 153 -11.03 -22.75 3.91
N GLY A 154 -10.99 -23.85 3.15
CA GLY A 154 -9.77 -24.29 2.47
C GLY A 154 -9.16 -23.10 1.75
N GLY A 155 -7.96 -22.71 2.18
CA GLY A 155 -7.24 -21.55 1.67
C GLY A 155 -8.09 -20.27 1.56
N ARG A 156 -8.09 -19.41 2.58
CA ARG A 156 -8.03 -17.98 2.25
C ARG A 156 -6.75 -17.82 1.41
N SER A 157 -6.88 -17.77 0.09
CA SER A 157 -5.84 -17.15 -0.73
C SER A 157 -5.58 -15.77 -0.11
N GLY A 158 -4.31 -15.52 0.21
CA GLY A 158 -3.73 -14.36 0.88
C GLY A 158 -4.68 -13.43 1.65
N ALA A 159 -4.71 -13.52 2.99
CA ALA A 159 -5.30 -12.43 3.79
C ALA A 159 -4.65 -11.09 3.40
N GLY A 160 -5.43 -10.23 2.73
CA GLY A 160 -5.01 -8.92 2.22
C GLY A 160 -4.63 -8.85 0.74
N ALA A 161 -4.36 -9.98 0.05
CA ALA A 161 -4.02 -9.95 -1.38
C ALA A 161 -5.25 -9.53 -2.22
N ALA A 162 -5.08 -8.54 -3.07
CA ALA A 162 -6.16 -7.96 -3.86
C ALA A 162 -5.66 -7.44 -5.20
N LEU A 163 -6.48 -7.59 -6.24
CA LEU A 163 -6.37 -6.78 -7.44
C LEU A 163 -7.19 -5.51 -7.27
N LEU A 164 -6.56 -4.37 -7.47
CA LEU A 164 -7.21 -3.07 -7.46
C LEU A 164 -7.20 -2.44 -8.85
N ARG A 165 -8.09 -1.47 -9.07
CA ARG A 165 -8.11 -0.59 -10.24
C ARG A 165 -8.29 0.86 -9.81
N LEU A 166 -7.86 1.79 -10.65
CA LEU A 166 -8.09 3.22 -10.46
C LEU A 166 -9.43 3.60 -11.10
N ASP A 167 -10.39 4.03 -10.28
CA ASP A 167 -11.67 4.60 -10.73
C ASP A 167 -11.67 6.11 -10.49
N TRP A 168 -12.32 6.87 -11.38
CA TRP A 168 -12.49 8.32 -11.22
C TRP A 168 -13.91 8.64 -10.78
N THR A 169 -14.04 9.15 -9.55
CA THR A 169 -15.33 9.49 -8.95
C THR A 169 -15.67 10.95 -9.25
N ALA A 170 -16.83 11.19 -9.87
CA ALA A 170 -17.30 12.52 -10.19
C ALA A 170 -17.52 13.37 -8.93
N LEU A 171 -17.12 14.65 -9.01
CA LEU A 171 -17.34 15.63 -7.96
C LEU A 171 -18.58 16.47 -8.25
N ALA A 172 -19.25 16.90 -7.18
CA ALA A 172 -20.29 17.90 -7.29
C ALA A 172 -19.69 19.20 -7.83
N ARG A 173 -20.34 19.82 -8.83
CA ARG A 173 -19.90 21.10 -9.38
C ARG A 173 -20.01 22.18 -8.31
N PRO A 174 -18.93 22.94 -8.02
CA PRO A 174 -19.03 24.13 -7.19
C PRO A 174 -20.04 25.11 -7.75
N SER A 175 -20.86 25.71 -6.89
CA SER A 175 -21.95 26.60 -7.30
C SER A 175 -21.49 27.99 -7.74
N VAL A 176 -20.29 28.43 -7.32
CA VAL A 176 -19.68 29.71 -7.70
C VAL A 176 -18.15 29.58 -7.73
N PRO A 177 -17.45 30.03 -8.79
CA PRO A 177 -15.99 30.12 -8.78
C PRO A 177 -15.49 31.08 -7.70
N GLY A 178 -14.39 30.75 -7.02
CA GLY A 178 -13.73 31.67 -6.10
C GLY A 178 -13.25 32.94 -6.81
N THR A 179 -13.27 34.08 -6.13
CA THR A 179 -12.84 35.38 -6.69
C THR A 179 -11.35 35.67 -6.47
N GLY A 180 -10.59 34.70 -5.96
CA GLY A 180 -9.16 34.85 -5.65
C GLY A 180 -8.32 35.03 -6.91
N ALA A 181 -7.31 35.91 -6.82
CA ALA A 181 -6.32 36.09 -7.88
C ALA A 181 -5.43 34.83 -8.00
N LEU A 182 -5.15 34.43 -9.24
CA LEU A 182 -4.28 33.32 -9.60
C LEU A 182 -3.04 33.85 -10.29
N ALA A 183 -1.88 33.24 -10.03
CA ALA A 183 -0.71 33.45 -10.87
C ALA A 183 -0.60 32.29 -11.87
N PHE A 184 -0.21 32.59 -13.10
CA PHE A 184 0.13 31.60 -14.12
C PHE A 184 1.61 31.70 -14.45
N LEU A 185 2.27 30.56 -14.49
CA LEU A 185 3.71 30.43 -14.64
C LEU A 185 4.07 29.87 -16.03
N GLY A 186 4.94 30.58 -16.74
CA GLY A 186 5.44 30.18 -18.05
C GLY A 186 4.46 30.48 -19.18
N THR A 187 4.58 29.72 -20.25
CA THR A 187 3.78 29.90 -21.46
C THR A 187 2.47 29.11 -21.38
N ASP A 188 1.38 29.72 -21.81
CA ASP A 188 0.05 29.11 -21.79
C ASP A 188 -0.25 28.30 -23.06
N HIS A 189 0.35 27.12 -23.15
CA HIS A 189 0.18 26.25 -24.34
C HIS A 189 -1.21 25.60 -24.41
N LEU A 190 -1.93 25.53 -23.29
CA LEU A 190 -3.25 24.90 -23.20
C LEU A 190 -4.39 25.93 -23.27
N GLY A 191 -4.09 27.22 -23.47
CA GLY A 191 -5.10 28.29 -23.51
C GLY A 191 -5.87 28.47 -22.19
N VAL A 192 -5.29 28.00 -21.08
CA VAL A 192 -5.89 27.95 -19.76
C VAL A 192 -6.13 29.35 -19.19
N THR A 193 -5.22 30.29 -19.44
CA THR A 193 -5.31 31.66 -18.91
C THR A 193 -6.52 32.40 -19.48
N GLY A 194 -6.80 32.22 -20.77
CA GLY A 194 -7.99 32.78 -21.42
C GLY A 194 -9.27 32.21 -20.81
N ALA A 195 -9.29 30.90 -20.56
CA ALA A 195 -10.44 30.22 -19.98
C ALA A 195 -10.69 30.62 -18.52
N LEU A 196 -9.64 30.76 -17.71
CA LEU A 196 -9.73 31.27 -16.34
C LEU A 196 -10.24 32.72 -16.30
N LYS A 197 -9.76 33.59 -17.20
CA LYS A 197 -10.25 34.97 -17.33
C LYS A 197 -11.72 35.02 -17.74
N ALA A 198 -12.12 34.17 -18.68
CA ALA A 198 -13.52 34.04 -19.10
C ALA A 198 -14.43 33.54 -17.96
N ALA A 199 -13.91 32.73 -17.05
CA ALA A 199 -14.58 32.30 -15.83
C ALA A 199 -14.59 33.37 -14.71
N GLY A 200 -14.14 34.60 -14.99
CA GLY A 200 -14.14 35.73 -14.05
C GLY A 200 -12.96 35.75 -13.08
N ARG A 201 -11.93 34.93 -13.27
CA ARG A 201 -10.72 34.96 -12.43
C ARG A 201 -9.76 36.06 -12.89
N ARG A 202 -9.19 36.77 -11.91
CA ARG A 202 -8.01 37.60 -12.14
C ARG A 202 -6.80 36.68 -12.25
N VAL A 203 -6.14 36.69 -13.41
CA VAL A 203 -4.95 35.88 -13.67
C VAL A 203 -3.78 36.78 -14.02
N GLU A 204 -2.72 36.70 -13.22
CA GLU A 204 -1.45 37.39 -13.44
C GLU A 204 -0.45 36.44 -14.09
N LEU A 205 0.24 36.90 -15.12
CA LEU A 205 1.14 36.07 -15.92
C LEU A 205 2.59 36.36 -15.54
N TYR A 206 3.32 35.31 -15.17
CA TYR A 206 4.75 35.37 -14.89
C TYR A 206 5.49 34.43 -15.85
N PRO A 207 6.45 34.91 -16.64
CA PRO A 207 7.13 34.08 -17.64
C PRO A 207 8.04 33.00 -17.03
N SER A 208 8.42 33.13 -15.76
CA SER A 208 9.25 32.16 -15.04
C SER A 208 9.10 32.33 -13.53
N LEU A 209 9.58 31.35 -12.75
CA LEU A 209 9.56 31.44 -11.29
C LEU A 209 10.41 32.61 -10.79
N ARG A 210 11.50 32.91 -11.50
CA ARG A 210 12.33 34.10 -11.25
C ARG A 210 11.55 35.41 -11.42
N ALA A 211 10.69 35.51 -12.43
CA ALA A 211 9.88 36.71 -12.63
C ALA A 211 8.83 36.89 -11.54
N LEU A 212 8.23 35.78 -11.06
CA LEU A 212 7.36 35.81 -9.88
C LEU A 212 8.13 36.30 -8.66
N ASP A 213 9.31 35.73 -8.43
CA ASP A 213 10.20 36.11 -7.32
C ASP A 213 10.61 37.59 -7.36
N ASP A 214 10.96 38.13 -8.53
CA ASP A 214 11.27 39.56 -8.71
C ASP A 214 10.05 40.45 -8.38
N GLY A 215 8.84 40.03 -8.76
CA GLY A 215 7.59 40.71 -8.38
C GLY A 215 7.34 40.70 -6.87
N LEU A 216 7.54 39.56 -6.22
CA LEU A 216 7.43 39.44 -4.76
C LEU A 216 8.46 40.32 -4.03
N ARG A 217 9.69 40.45 -4.56
CA ARG A 217 10.69 41.38 -4.01
C ARG A 217 10.31 42.85 -4.22
N ALA A 218 9.60 43.15 -5.31
CA ALA A 218 9.08 44.48 -5.60
C ALA A 218 7.83 44.84 -4.77
N GLY A 219 7.27 43.90 -4.00
CA GLY A 219 6.15 44.12 -3.09
C GLY A 219 4.80 43.58 -3.59
N ASP A 220 4.79 42.76 -4.65
CA ASP A 220 3.58 42.05 -5.07
C ASP A 220 3.10 41.10 -3.97
N ALA A 221 1.78 40.88 -3.90
CA ALA A 221 1.20 39.94 -2.96
C ALA A 221 1.57 38.49 -3.33
N VAL A 222 1.82 37.66 -2.31
CA VAL A 222 2.09 36.23 -2.52
C VAL A 222 0.82 35.55 -3.04
N PRO A 223 0.83 34.92 -4.23
CA PRO A 223 -0.34 34.25 -4.77
C PRO A 223 -0.65 32.98 -3.96
N GLU A 224 -1.92 32.77 -3.59
CA GLU A 224 -2.33 31.53 -2.91
C GLU A 224 -2.20 30.30 -3.83
N THR A 225 -2.44 30.49 -5.13
CA THR A 225 -2.38 29.44 -6.13
C THR A 225 -1.60 29.91 -7.35
N VAL A 226 -0.66 29.08 -7.78
CA VAL A 226 0.15 29.26 -8.99
C VAL A 226 -0.13 28.09 -9.92
N VAL A 227 -0.44 28.37 -11.19
CA VAL A 227 -0.78 27.37 -12.20
C VAL A 227 0.35 27.28 -13.22
N VAL A 228 0.73 26.06 -13.61
CA VAL A 228 1.70 25.81 -14.69
C VAL A 228 1.14 24.77 -15.65
N SER A 229 1.23 25.04 -16.96
CA SER A 229 0.89 24.05 -17.99
C SER A 229 2.09 23.15 -18.27
N CYS A 230 1.87 21.84 -18.25
CA CYS A 230 2.80 20.81 -18.72
C CYS A 230 2.54 20.58 -20.20
N THR A 231 3.58 20.60 -21.03
CA THR A 231 3.44 20.83 -22.48
C THR A 231 4.07 19.71 -23.31
N ASP A 232 3.62 19.63 -24.57
CA ASP A 232 3.97 18.66 -25.62
C ASP A 232 5.18 19.10 -26.50
N GLU A 233 5.72 20.31 -26.32
CA GLU A 233 6.83 20.82 -27.17
C GLU A 233 8.17 20.08 -26.97
N ALA A 234 8.24 19.23 -25.95
CA ALA A 234 9.33 18.26 -25.80
C ALA A 234 8.71 16.86 -25.58
N ALA A 235 8.20 16.25 -26.65
CA ALA A 235 7.68 14.87 -26.69
C ALA A 235 8.58 13.81 -25.99
N GLU A 236 9.79 14.19 -25.60
CA GLU A 236 10.68 13.43 -24.73
C GLU A 236 10.28 13.55 -23.25
N VAL A 237 9.75 12.46 -22.70
CA VAL A 237 9.47 12.22 -21.27
C VAL A 237 10.58 12.74 -20.34
N ARG A 238 11.85 12.56 -20.72
CA ARG A 238 13.02 13.06 -19.99
C ARG A 238 12.99 14.56 -19.76
N ALA A 239 12.76 15.32 -20.84
CA ALA A 239 12.82 16.77 -20.77
C ALA A 239 11.67 17.33 -19.93
N ALA A 240 10.46 16.78 -20.09
CA ALA A 240 9.29 17.17 -19.30
C ALA A 240 9.49 16.93 -17.80
N THR A 241 9.95 15.73 -17.42
CA THR A 241 10.20 15.37 -16.03
C THR A 241 11.36 16.16 -15.41
N GLN A 242 12.43 16.44 -16.17
CA GLN A 242 13.53 17.29 -15.69
C GLN A 242 13.08 18.73 -15.43
N ARG A 243 12.29 19.33 -16.35
CA ARG A 243 11.75 20.69 -16.14
C ARG A 243 10.86 20.76 -14.92
N ALA A 244 9.97 19.79 -14.76
CA ALA A 244 9.08 19.72 -13.60
C ALA A 244 9.87 19.47 -12.30
N LEU A 245 10.93 18.67 -12.31
CA LEU A 245 11.80 18.47 -11.14
C LEU A 245 12.48 19.78 -10.71
N VAL A 246 13.09 20.50 -11.65
CA VAL A 246 13.73 21.80 -11.37
C VAL A 246 12.70 22.78 -10.79
N LEU A 247 11.52 22.89 -11.41
CA LEU A 247 10.45 23.75 -10.93
C LEU A 247 10.03 23.40 -9.50
N ILE A 248 9.85 22.11 -9.18
CA ILE A 248 9.51 21.66 -7.83
C ILE A 248 10.61 22.03 -6.83
N GLN A 249 11.88 21.83 -7.19
CA GLN A 249 13.01 22.12 -6.31
C GLN A 249 13.13 23.62 -6.02
N GLU A 250 13.03 24.47 -7.04
CA GLU A 250 13.05 25.92 -6.88
C GLU A 250 11.83 26.42 -6.10
N TRP A 251 10.64 25.86 -6.35
CA TRP A 251 9.41 26.18 -5.62
C TRP A 251 9.50 25.85 -4.13
N LEU A 252 10.11 24.71 -3.79
CA LEU A 252 10.28 24.28 -2.40
C LEU A 252 11.38 25.06 -1.66
N ALA A 253 12.36 25.60 -2.38
CA ALA A 253 13.45 26.39 -1.81
C ALA A 253 13.01 27.80 -1.37
N ASP A 254 11.90 28.33 -1.90
CA ASP A 254 11.39 29.65 -1.54
C ASP A 254 10.36 29.58 -0.39
N GLU A 255 10.78 29.99 0.80
CA GLU A 255 9.93 29.98 2.00
C GLU A 255 8.72 30.91 1.90
N ARG A 256 8.77 31.98 1.09
CA ARG A 256 7.61 32.89 0.90
C ARG A 256 6.44 32.15 0.26
N LEU A 257 6.72 31.12 -0.54
CA LEU A 257 5.74 30.29 -1.24
C LEU A 257 5.28 29.09 -0.40
N ALA A 258 5.68 29.00 0.88
CA ALA A 258 5.28 27.89 1.77
C ALA A 258 3.76 27.82 1.98
N GLY A 259 3.07 28.97 1.93
CA GLY A 259 1.61 29.06 2.01
C GLY A 259 0.89 28.87 0.68
N SER A 260 1.62 28.84 -0.44
CA SER A 260 1.09 28.76 -1.79
C SER A 260 1.00 27.32 -2.30
N ARG A 261 0.10 27.10 -3.26
CA ARG A 261 -0.09 25.82 -3.95
C ARG A 261 0.29 25.91 -5.42
N LEU A 262 1.16 25.01 -5.89
CA LEU A 262 1.54 24.89 -7.30
C LEU A 262 0.69 23.81 -7.99
N VAL A 263 -0.07 24.21 -9.01
CA VAL A 263 -1.00 23.36 -9.77
C VAL A 263 -0.37 23.03 -11.12
N PHE A 264 -0.07 21.75 -11.34
CA PHE A 264 0.38 21.24 -12.62
C PHE A 264 -0.85 20.86 -13.47
N VAL A 265 -0.98 21.48 -14.64
CA VAL A 265 -2.07 21.23 -15.58
C VAL A 265 -1.53 20.46 -16.78
N THR A 266 -2.12 19.31 -17.08
CA THR A 266 -1.84 18.49 -18.27
C THR A 266 -3.08 18.36 -19.15
N GLN A 267 -2.93 17.79 -20.35
CA GLN A 267 -4.06 17.47 -21.21
C GLN A 267 -3.91 16.04 -21.75
N GLY A 268 -4.85 15.15 -21.41
CA GLY A 268 -4.82 13.76 -21.86
C GLY A 268 -3.66 12.94 -21.30
N ALA A 269 -3.20 13.25 -20.08
CA ALA A 269 -2.14 12.52 -19.38
C ALA A 269 -2.68 11.37 -18.51
N VAL A 270 -4.00 11.29 -18.31
CA VAL A 270 -4.65 10.23 -17.52
C VAL A 270 -5.88 9.67 -18.22
N ALA A 271 -6.07 8.35 -18.12
CA ALA A 271 -7.30 7.70 -18.53
C ALA A 271 -8.34 7.83 -17.41
N VAL A 272 -9.53 8.33 -17.72
CA VAL A 272 -10.64 8.51 -16.75
C VAL A 272 -11.63 7.35 -16.82
N ARG A 273 -11.79 6.77 -18.01
CA ARG A 273 -12.67 5.65 -18.30
C ARG A 273 -11.87 4.50 -18.92
N ASP A 274 -12.42 3.29 -18.79
CA ASP A 274 -11.88 2.13 -19.49
C ASP A 274 -11.93 2.36 -21.01
N GLY A 275 -10.79 2.20 -21.68
CA GLY A 275 -10.66 2.42 -23.13
C GLY A 275 -10.30 3.84 -23.55
N ASP A 276 -10.18 4.79 -22.62
CA ASP A 276 -9.62 6.12 -22.93
C ASP A 276 -8.17 5.98 -23.44
N ASP A 277 -7.83 6.80 -24.45
CA ASP A 277 -6.45 7.01 -24.88
C ASP A 277 -5.71 7.95 -23.91
N VAL A 278 -4.38 7.84 -23.88
CA VAL A 278 -3.48 8.72 -23.13
C VAL A 278 -2.44 9.28 -24.11
N PRO A 279 -2.76 10.38 -24.82
CA PRO A 279 -1.87 11.03 -25.79
C PRO A 279 -0.68 11.76 -25.13
N ASP A 280 -0.74 12.11 -23.84
CA ASP A 280 0.34 12.80 -23.13
C ASP A 280 1.10 11.85 -22.17
N LEU A 281 2.00 11.01 -22.70
CA LEU A 281 2.83 10.12 -21.87
C LEU A 281 3.85 10.88 -21.02
N ALA A 282 4.31 12.05 -21.49
CA ALA A 282 5.25 12.88 -20.76
C ALA A 282 4.60 13.50 -19.53
N GLY A 283 3.38 14.03 -19.68
CA GLY A 283 2.51 14.46 -18.60
C GLY A 283 2.19 13.32 -17.63
N ALA A 284 1.93 12.11 -18.11
CA ALA A 284 1.71 10.95 -17.22
C ALA A 284 2.92 10.68 -16.31
N ALA A 285 4.15 10.82 -16.83
CA ALA A 285 5.36 10.72 -16.02
C ALA A 285 5.48 11.87 -15.01
N VAL A 286 5.14 13.10 -15.41
CA VAL A 286 5.09 14.25 -14.48
C VAL A 286 4.06 14.02 -13.37
N TRP A 287 2.90 13.44 -13.68
CA TRP A 287 1.90 13.03 -12.70
C TRP A 287 2.50 12.10 -11.66
N GLY A 288 3.14 11.00 -12.07
CA GLY A 288 3.79 10.06 -11.15
C GLY A 288 4.79 10.77 -10.21
N MET A 289 5.63 11.65 -10.77
CA MET A 289 6.60 12.43 -9.99
C MET A 289 5.93 13.34 -8.95
N VAL A 290 4.92 14.10 -9.36
CA VAL A 290 4.22 15.05 -8.50
C VAL A 290 3.40 14.33 -7.42
N ARG A 291 2.86 13.13 -7.68
CA ARG A 291 2.21 12.30 -6.63
C ARG A 291 3.17 11.94 -5.50
N SER A 292 4.44 11.64 -5.83
CA SER A 292 5.48 11.44 -4.81
C SER A 292 5.83 12.75 -4.09
N ALA A 293 5.94 13.87 -4.82
CA ALA A 293 6.16 15.18 -4.20
C ALA A 293 4.99 15.60 -3.27
N GLN A 294 3.75 15.24 -3.59
CA GLN A 294 2.58 15.42 -2.71
C GLN A 294 2.69 14.59 -1.43
N SER A 295 3.28 13.40 -1.51
CA SER A 295 3.51 12.53 -0.35
C SER A 295 4.57 13.12 0.60
N GLU A 296 5.59 13.78 0.04
CA GLU A 296 6.66 14.47 0.78
C GLU A 296 6.22 15.84 1.30
N HIS A 297 5.41 16.58 0.53
CA HIS A 297 4.99 17.95 0.85
C HIS A 297 3.47 18.11 0.70
N PRO A 298 2.67 17.57 1.65
CA PRO A 298 1.21 17.64 1.58
C PRO A 298 0.69 19.08 1.45
N GLY A 299 -0.28 19.28 0.55
CA GLY A 299 -0.92 20.57 0.31
C GLY A 299 -0.13 21.56 -0.56
N ARG A 300 1.16 21.32 -0.85
CA ARG A 300 1.98 22.21 -1.68
C ARG A 300 1.72 22.08 -3.19
N PHE A 301 1.17 20.95 -3.62
CA PHE A 301 1.00 20.62 -5.04
C PHE A 301 -0.42 20.15 -5.38
N ALA A 302 -0.84 20.41 -6.62
CA ALA A 302 -2.05 19.87 -7.23
C ALA A 302 -1.76 19.34 -8.64
N LEU A 303 -2.54 18.36 -9.07
CA LEU A 303 -2.55 17.86 -10.45
C LEU A 303 -3.95 18.01 -11.04
N VAL A 304 -4.04 18.60 -12.23
CA VAL A 304 -5.29 18.69 -12.99
C VAL A 304 -5.05 18.26 -14.43
N ASP A 305 -5.81 17.29 -14.92
CA ASP A 305 -5.76 16.88 -16.31
C ASP A 305 -7.03 17.30 -17.04
N LEU A 306 -6.88 17.94 -18.19
CA LEU A 306 -7.97 18.43 -19.03
C LEU A 306 -8.18 17.51 -20.24
N ASP A 307 -9.39 17.50 -20.77
CA ASP A 307 -9.60 17.12 -22.18
C ASP A 307 -9.42 18.33 -23.11
N ASP A 308 -9.52 18.09 -24.41
CA ASP A 308 -9.43 19.11 -25.46
C ASP A 308 -10.75 19.88 -25.67
N THR A 309 -11.76 19.67 -24.81
CA THR A 309 -13.05 20.34 -24.97
C THR A 309 -12.94 21.80 -24.50
N GLY A 310 -13.54 22.72 -25.27
CA GLY A 310 -13.62 24.14 -24.88
C GLY A 310 -14.34 24.40 -23.54
N SER A 311 -15.01 23.38 -22.98
CA SER A 311 -15.70 23.44 -21.69
C SER A 311 -14.82 23.19 -20.47
N SER A 312 -13.66 22.54 -20.65
CA SER A 312 -12.80 22.12 -19.52
C SER A 312 -11.87 23.23 -19.03
N GLY A 313 -11.42 24.12 -19.91
CA GLY A 313 -10.67 25.32 -19.53
C GLY A 313 -11.42 26.18 -18.49
N PRO A 314 -12.69 26.57 -18.73
CA PRO A 314 -13.47 27.35 -17.77
C PRO A 314 -13.74 26.59 -16.46
N ALA A 315 -13.87 25.26 -16.52
CA ALA A 315 -14.08 24.42 -15.36
C ALA A 315 -12.82 24.25 -14.49
N LEU A 316 -11.63 24.60 -14.99
CA LEU A 316 -10.39 24.54 -14.22
C LEU A 316 -10.46 25.39 -12.95
N ALA A 317 -11.03 26.60 -13.01
CA ALA A 317 -11.15 27.48 -11.84
C ALA A 317 -11.92 26.76 -10.72
N ALA A 318 -13.09 26.20 -11.06
CA ALA A 318 -13.92 25.45 -10.13
C ALA A 318 -13.22 24.18 -9.64
N ALA A 319 -12.46 23.49 -10.50
CA ALA A 319 -11.69 22.31 -10.14
C ALA A 319 -10.62 22.65 -9.08
N VAL A 320 -9.82 23.68 -9.31
CA VAL A 320 -8.78 24.15 -8.37
C VAL A 320 -9.37 24.52 -7.00
N ASP A 321 -10.53 25.17 -7.00
CA ASP A 321 -11.20 25.61 -5.76
C ASP A 321 -11.76 24.45 -4.92
N THR A 322 -11.87 23.22 -5.46
CA THR A 322 -12.29 22.04 -4.67
C THR A 322 -11.29 21.68 -3.57
N GLY A 323 -10.03 22.12 -3.69
CA GLY A 323 -8.96 21.75 -2.77
C GLY A 323 -8.40 20.33 -2.97
N GLU A 324 -9.00 19.54 -3.85
CA GLU A 324 -8.60 18.16 -4.14
C GLU A 324 -7.18 18.09 -4.70
N ALA A 325 -6.39 17.11 -4.26
CA ALA A 325 -4.98 16.97 -4.64
C ALA A 325 -4.79 16.64 -6.13
N GLN A 326 -5.74 15.88 -6.69
CA GLN A 326 -5.66 15.31 -8.02
C GLN A 326 -7.03 15.31 -8.68
N LEU A 327 -7.12 15.86 -9.89
CA LEU A 327 -8.37 16.02 -10.61
C LEU A 327 -8.21 15.69 -12.10
N ALA A 328 -9.25 15.11 -12.68
CA ALA A 328 -9.43 15.06 -14.13
C ALA A 328 -10.74 15.75 -14.48
N VAL A 329 -10.68 16.68 -15.42
CA VAL A 329 -11.84 17.41 -15.94
C VAL A 329 -12.15 16.87 -17.33
N ARG A 330 -13.34 16.30 -17.46
CA ARG A 330 -13.89 15.83 -18.75
C ARG A 330 -15.25 16.46 -18.99
N ASP A 331 -15.48 17.05 -20.16
CA ASP A 331 -16.72 17.75 -20.50
C ASP A 331 -17.15 18.78 -19.42
N GLY A 332 -16.16 19.50 -18.86
CA GLY A 332 -16.37 20.45 -17.76
C GLY A 332 -16.89 19.80 -16.46
N ARG A 333 -16.61 18.52 -16.22
CA ARG A 333 -16.95 17.80 -14.98
C ARG A 333 -15.67 17.33 -14.28
N PRO A 334 -15.35 17.86 -13.09
CA PRO A 334 -14.22 17.39 -12.31
C PRO A 334 -14.53 16.02 -11.70
N SER A 335 -13.50 15.18 -11.64
CA SER A 335 -13.51 13.88 -10.97
C SER A 335 -12.19 13.67 -10.25
N ARG A 336 -12.19 12.83 -9.21
CA ARG A 336 -11.01 12.52 -8.41
C ARG A 336 -10.69 11.01 -8.43
N PRO A 337 -9.43 10.60 -8.31
CA PRO A 337 -9.04 9.21 -8.41
C PRO A 337 -9.27 8.44 -7.10
N ARG A 338 -9.74 7.19 -7.19
CA ARG A 338 -9.92 6.25 -6.08
C ARG A 338 -9.55 4.83 -6.50
N LEU A 339 -8.82 4.12 -5.66
CA LEU A 339 -8.52 2.70 -5.84
C LEU A 339 -9.69 1.87 -5.33
N THR A 340 -10.20 0.99 -6.17
CA THR A 340 -11.31 0.08 -5.85
C THR A 340 -10.88 -1.37 -6.10
N ARG A 341 -11.52 -2.33 -5.40
CA ARG A 341 -11.25 -3.76 -5.59
C ARG A 341 -11.85 -4.26 -6.90
N VAL A 342 -11.06 -5.01 -7.65
CA VAL A 342 -11.51 -5.72 -8.85
C VAL A 342 -12.13 -7.05 -8.43
N PRO A 343 -13.38 -7.35 -8.82
CA PRO A 343 -13.98 -8.64 -8.53
C PRO A 343 -13.23 -9.77 -9.27
N PRO A 344 -13.21 -11.00 -8.72
CA PRO A 344 -12.65 -12.14 -9.42
C PRO A 344 -13.29 -12.32 -10.80
N ALA A 345 -12.49 -12.60 -11.82
CA ALA A 345 -13.01 -12.97 -13.13
C ALA A 345 -13.83 -14.25 -13.01
N ALA A 346 -14.92 -14.35 -13.78
CA ALA A 346 -15.73 -15.57 -13.84
C ALA A 346 -14.86 -16.76 -14.30
N THR A 347 -14.98 -17.90 -13.62
CA THR A 347 -14.29 -19.14 -14.00
C THR A 347 -14.90 -19.71 -15.27
N SER A 348 -14.30 -19.40 -16.41
CA SER A 348 -14.49 -20.15 -17.66
C SER A 348 -13.32 -21.13 -17.84
N ALA A 349 -13.56 -22.25 -18.53
CA ALA A 349 -12.48 -23.07 -19.06
C ALA A 349 -11.60 -22.17 -19.94
N ALA A 350 -10.38 -21.89 -19.47
CA ALA A 350 -9.52 -20.90 -20.10
C ALA A 350 -8.78 -21.55 -21.27
N SER A 351 -9.02 -21.04 -22.48
CA SER A 351 -8.04 -21.19 -23.55
C SER A 351 -6.73 -20.50 -23.12
N PRO A 352 -5.55 -21.01 -23.55
CA PRO A 352 -4.28 -20.33 -23.31
C PRO A 352 -4.36 -18.87 -23.77
N ARG A 353 -3.90 -17.93 -22.93
CA ARG A 353 -3.90 -16.48 -23.26
C ARG A 353 -3.02 -16.19 -24.49
N TRP A 354 -1.95 -16.94 -24.64
CA TRP A 354 -1.02 -16.86 -25.76
C TRP A 354 -0.90 -18.21 -26.45
N ASP A 355 -0.62 -18.19 -27.75
CA ASP A 355 -0.32 -19.39 -28.51
C ASP A 355 0.95 -20.07 -27.93
N PRO A 356 0.85 -21.33 -27.44
CA PRO A 356 1.99 -22.07 -26.90
C PRO A 356 3.13 -22.28 -27.91
N ALA A 357 2.86 -22.18 -29.22
CA ALA A 357 3.88 -22.28 -30.27
C ALA A 357 4.70 -21.00 -30.46
N GLY A 358 4.19 -19.86 -29.97
CA GLY A 358 4.85 -18.57 -30.04
C GLY A 358 5.95 -18.37 -29.00
N THR A 359 6.73 -17.30 -29.19
CA THR A 359 7.82 -16.88 -28.31
C THR A 359 7.35 -15.83 -27.31
N VAL A 360 7.69 -16.01 -26.04
CA VAL A 360 7.51 -14.98 -25.00
C VAL A 360 8.86 -14.40 -24.60
N LEU A 361 9.03 -13.09 -24.77
CA LEU A 361 10.20 -12.33 -24.34
C LEU A 361 10.02 -11.86 -22.90
N VAL A 362 10.99 -12.12 -22.01
CA VAL A 362 11.00 -11.59 -20.65
C VAL A 362 12.22 -10.68 -20.45
N THR A 363 12.02 -9.37 -20.45
CA THR A 363 13.10 -8.42 -20.12
C THR A 363 13.29 -8.35 -18.61
N GLY A 364 14.55 -8.27 -18.16
CA GLY A 364 14.85 -8.51 -16.75
C GLY A 364 14.58 -9.96 -16.33
N GLY A 365 14.46 -10.89 -17.30
CA GLY A 365 14.09 -12.30 -17.07
C GLY A 365 15.09 -13.09 -16.21
N LEU A 366 16.31 -12.56 -16.06
CA LEU A 366 17.37 -13.13 -15.22
C LEU A 366 17.44 -12.48 -13.82
N GLY A 367 16.55 -11.53 -13.51
CA GLY A 367 16.37 -10.97 -12.18
C GLY A 367 15.44 -11.83 -11.32
N ALA A 368 15.36 -11.56 -10.02
CA ALA A 368 14.56 -12.35 -9.07
C ALA A 368 13.09 -12.51 -9.52
N LEU A 369 12.40 -11.40 -9.79
CA LEU A 369 11.00 -11.43 -10.24
C LEU A 369 10.86 -12.03 -11.64
N GLY A 370 11.74 -11.66 -12.59
CA GLY A 370 11.71 -12.20 -13.95
C GLY A 370 11.83 -13.72 -13.98
N ALA A 371 12.69 -14.29 -13.12
CA ALA A 371 12.88 -15.73 -13.01
C ALA A 371 11.67 -16.44 -12.38
N LEU A 372 11.00 -15.83 -11.38
CA LEU A 372 9.74 -16.36 -10.82
C LEU A 372 8.63 -16.38 -11.87
N VAL A 373 8.48 -15.27 -12.61
CA VAL A 373 7.49 -15.15 -13.68
C VAL A 373 7.77 -16.15 -14.80
N ALA A 374 9.01 -16.27 -15.28
CA ALA A 374 9.37 -17.24 -16.31
C ALA A 374 8.97 -18.68 -15.92
N ARG A 375 9.20 -19.09 -14.67
CA ARG A 375 8.75 -20.40 -14.17
C ARG A 375 7.24 -20.54 -14.17
N ARG A 376 6.50 -19.52 -13.71
CA ARG A 376 5.02 -19.53 -13.68
C ARG A 376 4.44 -19.63 -15.10
N LEU A 377 5.03 -18.93 -16.06
CA LEU A 377 4.60 -18.95 -17.46
C LEU A 377 4.73 -20.34 -18.09
N VAL A 378 5.82 -21.06 -17.83
CA VAL A 378 6.03 -22.42 -18.36
C VAL A 378 5.11 -23.43 -17.68
N ARG A 379 4.92 -23.32 -16.36
CA ARG A 379 4.14 -24.29 -15.57
C ARG A 379 2.63 -24.13 -15.76
N GLU A 380 2.11 -22.91 -15.70
CA GLU A 380 0.66 -22.67 -15.65
C GLU A 380 0.08 -22.10 -16.95
N HIS A 381 0.87 -21.36 -17.73
CA HIS A 381 0.40 -20.71 -18.96
C HIS A 381 0.83 -21.46 -20.23
N GLY A 382 1.50 -22.60 -20.08
CA GLY A 382 1.87 -23.48 -21.19
C GLY A 382 2.90 -22.89 -22.16
N VAL A 383 3.62 -21.83 -21.77
CA VAL A 383 4.66 -21.22 -22.61
C VAL A 383 5.78 -22.22 -22.87
N ARG A 384 6.11 -22.44 -24.16
CA ARG A 384 7.15 -23.40 -24.59
C ARG A 384 8.39 -22.75 -25.18
N ARG A 385 8.36 -21.46 -25.49
CA ARG A 385 9.53 -20.71 -25.96
C ARG A 385 9.71 -19.44 -25.14
N LEU A 386 10.86 -19.32 -24.49
CA LEU A 386 11.23 -18.14 -23.72
C LEU A 386 12.49 -17.51 -24.30
N LEU A 387 12.45 -16.20 -24.48
CA LEU A 387 13.65 -15.39 -24.69
C LEU A 387 13.88 -14.55 -23.43
N LEU A 388 14.89 -14.88 -22.63
CA LEU A 388 15.23 -14.15 -21.42
C LEU A 388 16.26 -13.07 -21.75
N LEU A 389 15.87 -11.81 -21.59
CA LEU A 389 16.68 -10.66 -21.96
C LEU A 389 17.22 -9.96 -20.71
N GLY A 390 18.52 -9.65 -20.72
CA GLY A 390 19.13 -8.80 -19.71
C GLY A 390 20.50 -8.30 -20.15
N ARG A 391 20.97 -7.18 -19.59
CA ARG A 391 22.24 -6.53 -20.02
C ARG A 391 23.46 -7.45 -20.05
N ARG A 392 23.53 -8.42 -19.13
CA ARG A 392 24.64 -9.38 -19.02
C ARG A 392 24.40 -10.68 -19.80
N GLY A 393 23.17 -10.95 -20.24
CA GLY A 393 22.78 -12.23 -20.84
C GLY A 393 23.28 -13.42 -20.02
N ASP A 394 23.91 -14.38 -20.70
CA ASP A 394 24.49 -15.61 -20.12
C ASP A 394 25.54 -15.36 -19.02
N ALA A 395 26.18 -14.19 -19.02
CA ALA A 395 27.12 -13.81 -17.98
C ALA A 395 26.44 -13.43 -16.65
N THR A 396 25.10 -13.48 -16.57
CA THR A 396 24.37 -13.26 -15.32
C THR A 396 24.54 -14.47 -14.39
N PRO A 397 24.96 -14.29 -13.12
CA PRO A 397 25.04 -15.39 -12.17
C PRO A 397 23.71 -16.13 -12.04
N GLY A 398 23.75 -17.46 -12.19
CA GLY A 398 22.56 -18.32 -12.16
C GLY A 398 21.80 -18.47 -13.48
N ALA A 399 22.18 -17.76 -14.56
CA ALA A 399 21.50 -17.83 -15.86
C ALA A 399 21.44 -19.26 -16.43
N ALA A 400 22.58 -19.96 -16.50
CA ALA A 400 22.63 -21.32 -17.01
C ALA A 400 21.79 -22.30 -16.19
N GLY A 401 21.74 -22.11 -14.87
CA GLY A 401 20.91 -22.93 -13.98
C GLY A 401 19.41 -22.70 -14.20
N LEU A 402 19.00 -21.44 -14.37
CA LEU A 402 17.62 -21.08 -14.69
C LEU A 402 17.20 -21.62 -16.07
N ALA A 403 18.04 -21.50 -17.10
CA ALA A 403 17.76 -22.05 -18.42
C ALA A 403 17.61 -23.58 -18.37
N ALA A 404 18.52 -24.28 -17.69
CA ALA A 404 18.43 -25.73 -17.53
C ALA A 404 17.16 -26.15 -16.78
N GLU A 405 16.77 -25.43 -15.74
CA GLU A 405 15.52 -25.68 -15.00
C GLU A 405 14.29 -25.52 -15.91
N LEU A 406 14.19 -24.41 -16.63
CA LEU A 406 13.06 -24.12 -17.53
C LEU A 406 13.01 -25.10 -18.71
N ASN A 407 14.17 -25.51 -19.24
CA ASN A 407 14.27 -26.56 -20.24
C ASN A 407 13.77 -27.91 -19.70
N GLY A 408 14.12 -28.24 -18.45
CA GLY A 408 13.61 -29.42 -17.75
C GLY A 408 12.09 -29.40 -17.52
N LEU A 409 11.49 -28.20 -17.46
CA LEU A 409 10.02 -28.00 -17.39
C LEU A 409 9.35 -28.03 -18.77
N GLY A 410 10.09 -28.27 -19.85
CA GLY A 410 9.58 -28.43 -21.21
C GLY A 410 9.48 -27.14 -22.03
N ALA A 411 10.15 -26.07 -21.62
CA ALA A 411 10.38 -24.91 -22.49
C ALA A 411 11.68 -25.09 -23.29
N ASP A 412 11.85 -24.28 -24.34
CA ASP A 412 13.15 -23.99 -24.93
C ASP A 412 13.48 -22.53 -24.64
N VAL A 413 14.67 -22.31 -24.08
CA VAL A 413 15.07 -21.04 -23.49
C VAL A 413 16.31 -20.50 -24.16
N ASP A 414 16.14 -19.36 -24.81
CA ASP A 414 17.23 -18.54 -25.31
C ASP A 414 17.51 -17.41 -24.31
N ILE A 415 18.79 -17.09 -24.13
CA ILE A 415 19.23 -15.96 -23.31
C ILE A 415 19.98 -14.99 -24.21
N ALA A 416 19.61 -13.70 -24.15
CA ALA A 416 20.26 -12.66 -24.94
C ALA A 416 20.78 -11.53 -24.05
N ALA A 417 22.00 -11.08 -24.35
CA ALA A 417 22.60 -9.90 -23.76
C ALA A 417 22.13 -8.64 -24.50
N CYS A 418 21.28 -7.84 -23.87
CA CYS A 418 20.75 -6.60 -24.46
C CYS A 418 20.24 -5.64 -23.38
N ASP A 419 20.51 -4.35 -23.56
CA ASP A 419 19.77 -3.28 -22.88
C ASP A 419 18.54 -2.94 -23.72
N ALA A 420 17.33 -3.17 -23.21
CA ALA A 420 16.09 -2.88 -23.95
C ALA A 420 15.91 -1.37 -24.24
N ALA A 421 16.63 -0.49 -23.53
CA ALA A 421 16.68 0.94 -23.84
C ALA A 421 17.59 1.28 -25.03
N ASP A 422 18.45 0.35 -25.48
CA ASP A 422 19.22 0.47 -26.72
C ASP A 422 18.37 -0.05 -27.88
N ARG A 423 17.70 0.88 -28.58
CA ARG A 423 16.74 0.56 -29.65
C ARG A 423 17.38 -0.29 -30.77
N PRO A 424 18.53 0.09 -31.38
CA PRO A 424 19.17 -0.77 -32.38
C PRO A 424 19.56 -2.16 -31.88
N ALA A 425 19.99 -2.30 -30.62
CA ALA A 425 20.30 -3.61 -30.07
C ALA A 425 19.05 -4.46 -29.87
N LEU A 426 17.98 -3.88 -29.35
CA LEU A 426 16.70 -4.55 -29.16
C LEU A 426 16.10 -4.98 -30.50
N GLU A 427 16.15 -4.12 -31.53
CA GLU A 427 15.69 -4.45 -32.88
C GLU A 427 16.40 -5.69 -33.44
N ARG A 428 17.72 -5.80 -33.28
CA ARG A 428 18.47 -7.00 -33.69
C ARG A 428 18.04 -8.26 -32.94
N VAL A 429 17.74 -8.14 -31.65
CA VAL A 429 17.25 -9.28 -30.86
C VAL A 429 15.86 -9.72 -31.34
N LEU A 430 14.96 -8.78 -31.58
CA LEU A 430 13.61 -9.07 -32.06
C LEU A 430 13.62 -9.66 -33.48
N ALA A 431 14.46 -9.14 -34.37
CA ALA A 431 14.62 -9.66 -35.73
C ALA A 431 15.19 -11.08 -35.80
N ALA A 432 15.84 -11.56 -34.73
CA ALA A 432 16.36 -12.93 -34.64
C ALA A 432 15.29 -13.95 -34.24
N ILE A 433 14.08 -13.52 -33.84
CA ILE A 433 12.98 -14.43 -33.48
C ILE A 433 12.45 -15.11 -34.76
N PRO A 434 12.41 -16.46 -34.83
CA PRO A 434 11.95 -17.18 -36.02
C PRO A 434 10.50 -16.88 -36.39
N ALA A 435 10.22 -16.72 -37.69
CA ALA A 435 8.87 -16.43 -38.20
C ALA A 435 7.87 -17.57 -37.92
N GLU A 436 8.34 -18.81 -37.83
CA GLU A 436 7.52 -19.99 -37.50
C GLU A 436 7.16 -20.06 -36.01
N ARG A 437 7.82 -19.26 -35.17
CA ARG A 437 7.62 -19.16 -33.71
C ARG A 437 7.54 -17.69 -33.31
N PRO A 438 6.54 -16.95 -33.82
CA PRO A 438 6.50 -15.50 -33.74
C PRO A 438 6.43 -15.02 -32.30
N LEU A 439 6.85 -13.78 -32.06
CA LEU A 439 6.68 -13.13 -30.77
C LEU A 439 5.19 -12.92 -30.48
N VAL A 440 4.70 -13.51 -29.39
CA VAL A 440 3.29 -13.43 -28.97
C VAL A 440 3.09 -12.63 -27.69
N ALA A 441 4.13 -12.48 -26.88
CA ALA A 441 4.08 -11.61 -25.72
C ALA A 441 5.47 -11.12 -25.29
N VAL A 442 5.48 -9.95 -24.66
CA VAL A 442 6.63 -9.38 -23.96
C VAL A 442 6.21 -9.13 -22.52
N VAL A 443 6.95 -9.69 -21.57
CA VAL A 443 6.87 -9.35 -20.16
C VAL A 443 8.05 -8.44 -19.80
N HIS A 444 7.76 -7.17 -19.57
CA HIS A 444 8.74 -6.17 -19.22
C HIS A 444 8.91 -6.06 -17.70
N ALA A 445 9.80 -6.87 -17.14
CA ALA A 445 10.16 -6.88 -15.71
C ALA A 445 11.52 -6.19 -15.41
N ALA A 446 12.11 -5.51 -16.39
CA ALA A 446 13.33 -4.74 -16.18
C ALA A 446 13.05 -3.47 -15.36
N GLY A 447 13.98 -3.14 -14.47
CA GLY A 447 13.88 -1.93 -13.67
C GLY A 447 14.98 -1.86 -12.62
N VAL A 448 15.21 -0.65 -12.13
CA VAL A 448 16.10 -0.37 -11.00
C VAL A 448 15.43 0.68 -10.11
N VAL A 449 15.87 0.74 -8.86
CA VAL A 449 15.45 1.74 -7.89
C VAL A 449 16.65 2.62 -7.56
N ASP A 450 16.42 3.91 -7.40
CA ASP A 450 17.41 4.89 -6.95
C ASP A 450 16.70 6.03 -6.23
N ASP A 451 16.12 5.68 -5.09
CA ASP A 451 15.24 6.56 -4.33
C ASP A 451 16.00 7.77 -3.76
N GLY A 452 15.25 8.84 -3.54
CA GLY A 452 15.68 10.10 -2.97
C GLY A 452 14.50 11.05 -2.88
N THR A 453 14.48 11.91 -1.86
CA THR A 453 13.48 12.97 -1.76
C THR A 453 13.52 13.86 -2.99
N VAL A 454 12.41 14.48 -3.35
CA VAL A 454 12.32 15.32 -4.55
C VAL A 454 13.36 16.46 -4.55
N THR A 455 13.73 16.95 -3.36
CA THR A 455 14.79 17.94 -3.15
C THR A 455 16.21 17.42 -3.35
N ALA A 456 16.45 16.12 -3.16
CA ALA A 456 17.75 15.47 -3.28
C ALA A 456 17.96 14.73 -4.62
N LEU A 457 16.90 14.57 -5.40
CA LEU A 457 16.98 13.92 -6.72
C LEU A 457 17.82 14.76 -7.68
N THR A 458 18.70 14.07 -8.42
CA THR A 458 19.50 14.67 -9.49
C THR A 458 19.07 14.11 -10.84
N PRO A 459 19.34 14.82 -11.96
CA PRO A 459 19.04 14.32 -13.30
C PRO A 459 19.60 12.92 -13.57
N ARG A 460 20.81 12.63 -13.07
CA ARG A 460 21.45 11.32 -13.22
C ARG A 460 20.71 10.20 -12.47
N ARG A 461 20.22 10.47 -11.26
CA ARG A 461 19.41 9.50 -10.49
C ARG A 461 18.07 9.25 -11.19
N PHE A 462 17.50 10.29 -11.77
CA PHE A 462 16.26 10.25 -12.52
C PHE A 462 16.41 9.39 -13.80
N GLU A 463 17.42 9.70 -14.62
CA GLU A 463 17.73 8.98 -15.87
C GLU A 463 17.98 7.49 -15.63
N ARG A 464 18.71 7.14 -14.56
CA ARG A 464 19.02 5.75 -14.22
C ARG A 464 17.77 4.90 -14.01
N VAL A 465 16.69 5.50 -13.50
CA VAL A 465 15.42 4.81 -13.23
C VAL A 465 14.50 4.80 -14.45
N LEU A 466 14.45 5.89 -15.23
CA LEU A 466 13.62 5.92 -16.44
C LEU A 466 14.14 4.98 -17.53
N ARG A 467 15.46 4.90 -17.71
CA ARG A 467 16.07 4.14 -18.80
C ARG A 467 15.56 2.70 -18.92
N PRO A 468 15.68 1.84 -17.90
CA PRO A 468 15.23 0.46 -18.02
C PRO A 468 13.71 0.28 -17.96
N LYS A 469 12.93 1.37 -17.82
CA LYS A 469 11.46 1.35 -17.73
C LYS A 469 10.82 2.12 -18.89
N ALA A 470 10.81 3.45 -18.83
CA ALA A 470 10.13 4.28 -19.81
C ALA A 470 10.73 4.14 -21.22
N ASP A 471 12.05 4.28 -21.37
CA ASP A 471 12.68 4.16 -22.71
C ASP A 471 12.56 2.75 -23.26
N ALA A 472 12.85 1.75 -22.41
CA ALA A 472 12.76 0.35 -22.81
C ALA A 472 11.34 -0.02 -23.23
N ALA A 473 10.32 0.41 -22.49
CA ALA A 473 8.92 0.16 -22.83
C ALA A 473 8.48 0.90 -24.10
N LEU A 474 8.97 2.13 -24.33
CA LEU A 474 8.71 2.85 -25.58
C LEU A 474 9.32 2.12 -26.78
N ASN A 475 10.59 1.70 -26.69
CA ASN A 475 11.23 0.91 -27.74
C ASN A 475 10.47 -0.41 -28.00
N LEU A 476 10.06 -1.12 -26.94
CA LEU A 476 9.28 -2.35 -27.06
C LEU A 476 7.92 -2.08 -27.72
N HIS A 477 7.26 -0.98 -27.38
CA HIS A 477 5.99 -0.59 -28.00
C HIS A 477 6.16 -0.35 -29.50
N GLU A 478 7.08 0.52 -29.89
CA GLU A 478 7.30 0.92 -31.29
C GLU A 478 7.79 -0.28 -32.14
N LEU A 479 8.70 -1.10 -31.60
CA LEU A 479 9.23 -2.27 -32.31
C LEU A 479 8.25 -3.45 -32.38
N THR A 480 7.10 -3.38 -31.69
CA THR A 480 6.07 -4.44 -31.73
C THR A 480 4.70 -3.94 -32.21
N GLU A 481 4.58 -2.68 -32.63
CA GLU A 481 3.31 -2.11 -33.07
C GLU A 481 2.73 -2.81 -34.31
N HIS A 482 3.61 -3.31 -35.18
CA HIS A 482 3.27 -4.05 -36.39
C HIS A 482 2.83 -5.51 -36.12
N LEU A 483 2.86 -5.96 -34.84
CA LEU A 483 2.49 -7.30 -34.40
C LEU A 483 1.19 -7.24 -33.58
N PRO A 484 0.00 -7.26 -34.19
CA PRO A 484 -1.27 -7.03 -33.48
C PRO A 484 -1.60 -8.11 -32.44
N GLY A 485 -1.01 -9.30 -32.54
CA GLY A 485 -1.15 -10.39 -31.56
C GLY A 485 -0.13 -10.34 -30.42
N CYS A 486 0.86 -9.44 -30.48
CA CYS A 486 1.92 -9.36 -29.47
C CYS A 486 1.44 -8.55 -28.26
N GLU A 487 1.25 -9.22 -27.13
CA GLU A 487 0.87 -8.56 -25.89
C GLU A 487 2.06 -7.97 -25.14
N LEU A 488 1.94 -6.72 -24.69
CA LEU A 488 2.95 -6.07 -23.84
C LEU A 488 2.47 -6.02 -22.38
N VAL A 489 3.04 -6.87 -21.52
CA VAL A 489 2.81 -6.89 -20.07
C VAL A 489 3.91 -6.12 -19.36
N LEU A 490 3.58 -4.97 -18.75
CA LEU A 490 4.50 -4.04 -18.13
C LEU A 490 4.48 -4.19 -16.60
N PHE A 491 5.64 -4.40 -15.98
CA PHE A 491 5.74 -4.41 -14.52
C PHE A 491 5.95 -2.97 -14.03
N SER A 492 4.83 -2.37 -13.65
CA SER A 492 4.74 -1.05 -13.03
C SER A 492 4.79 -1.16 -11.50
N SER A 493 4.45 -0.09 -10.79
CA SER A 493 4.37 -0.06 -9.33
C SER A 493 3.23 0.84 -8.86
N VAL A 494 2.61 0.47 -7.75
CA VAL A 494 1.59 1.29 -7.08
C VAL A 494 2.09 2.70 -6.72
N SER A 495 3.41 2.93 -6.65
CA SER A 495 3.97 4.27 -6.46
C SER A 495 3.64 5.23 -7.62
N GLY A 496 3.44 4.74 -8.85
CA GLY A 496 2.96 5.55 -9.97
C GLY A 496 1.52 6.04 -9.79
N ILE A 497 0.72 5.34 -8.97
CA ILE A 497 -0.69 5.64 -8.72
C ILE A 497 -0.88 6.37 -7.37
N ALA A 498 -0.30 5.87 -6.29
CA ALA A 498 -0.47 6.46 -4.96
C ALA A 498 0.59 7.52 -4.61
N GLY A 499 1.66 7.60 -5.40
CA GLY A 499 2.89 8.25 -4.97
C GLY A 499 3.70 7.37 -4.01
N GLY A 500 4.93 7.77 -3.75
CA GLY A 500 5.76 7.21 -2.69
C GLY A 500 6.77 8.25 -2.26
N ALA A 501 6.80 8.62 -0.98
CA ALA A 501 7.78 9.58 -0.48
C ALA A 501 9.20 9.06 -0.74
N GLY A 502 10.03 9.87 -1.38
CA GLY A 502 11.38 9.50 -1.83
C GLY A 502 11.43 8.74 -3.16
N GLN A 503 10.30 8.58 -3.87
CA GLN A 503 10.23 7.75 -5.08
C GLN A 503 9.76 8.52 -6.31
N ALA A 504 10.09 9.81 -6.43
CA ALA A 504 9.55 10.64 -7.51
C ALA A 504 10.01 10.20 -8.91
N ASN A 505 11.28 9.78 -9.07
CA ASN A 505 11.79 9.19 -10.31
C ASN A 505 11.15 7.83 -10.65
N TYR A 506 10.98 6.97 -9.65
CA TYR A 506 10.37 5.65 -9.82
C TYR A 506 8.88 5.75 -10.11
N ALA A 507 8.14 6.62 -9.42
CA ALA A 507 6.73 6.88 -9.68
C ALA A 507 6.53 7.47 -11.08
N ALA A 508 7.39 8.38 -11.54
CA ALA A 508 7.36 8.92 -12.90
C ALA A 508 7.50 7.82 -13.96
N ALA A 509 8.50 6.96 -13.80
CA ALA A 509 8.76 5.86 -14.74
C ALA A 509 7.59 4.87 -14.79
N ASN A 510 6.95 4.56 -13.66
CA ASN A 510 5.84 3.61 -13.60
C ASN A 510 4.52 4.22 -14.11
N ALA A 511 4.24 5.50 -13.83
CA ALA A 511 3.07 6.18 -14.39
C ALA A 511 3.13 6.27 -15.92
N PHE A 512 4.34 6.39 -16.50
CA PHE A 512 4.54 6.27 -17.95
C PHE A 512 4.14 4.88 -18.48
N LEU A 513 4.50 3.80 -17.78
CA LEU A 513 4.12 2.43 -18.19
C LEU A 513 2.61 2.23 -18.17
N ASP A 514 1.94 2.76 -17.14
CA ASP A 514 0.48 2.70 -17.01
C ASP A 514 -0.20 3.43 -18.18
N ALA A 515 0.26 4.64 -18.50
CA ALA A 515 -0.22 5.41 -19.63
C ALA A 515 0.03 4.74 -20.98
N LEU A 516 1.20 4.12 -21.17
CA LEU A 516 1.53 3.38 -22.39
C LEU A 516 0.61 2.16 -22.60
N ALA A 517 0.23 1.47 -21.53
CA ALA A 517 -0.74 0.38 -21.61
C ALA A 517 -2.13 0.85 -22.04
N HIS A 518 -2.58 2.00 -21.52
CA HIS A 518 -3.83 2.63 -21.99
C HIS A 518 -3.76 2.99 -23.48
N ARG A 519 -2.70 3.68 -23.91
CA ARG A 519 -2.48 4.04 -25.32
C ARG A 519 -2.52 2.83 -26.24
N ARG A 520 -1.80 1.75 -25.90
CA ARG A 520 -1.81 0.52 -26.71
C ARG A 520 -3.22 0.00 -26.90
N ARG A 521 -4.00 -0.07 -25.83
CA ARG A 521 -5.37 -0.60 -25.91
C ARG A 521 -6.29 0.32 -26.70
N ALA A 522 -6.16 1.64 -26.55
CA ALA A 522 -6.93 2.61 -27.32
C ALA A 522 -6.65 2.52 -28.84
N THR A 523 -5.43 2.14 -29.23
CA THR A 523 -5.04 1.89 -30.64
C THR A 523 -5.27 0.45 -31.11
N GLY A 524 -5.96 -0.38 -30.31
CA GLY A 524 -6.32 -1.76 -30.67
C GLY A 524 -5.20 -2.79 -30.46
N LEU A 525 -4.09 -2.42 -29.83
CA LEU A 525 -2.99 -3.32 -29.49
C LEU A 525 -3.15 -3.88 -28.06
N PRO A 526 -2.79 -5.15 -27.80
CA PRO A 526 -2.84 -5.67 -26.45
C PRO A 526 -1.76 -5.03 -25.56
N GLY A 527 -2.15 -4.66 -24.34
CA GLY A 527 -1.29 -4.04 -23.34
C GLY A 527 -1.87 -4.20 -21.94
N LEU A 528 -1.00 -4.52 -20.98
CA LEU A 528 -1.37 -4.70 -19.57
C LEU A 528 -0.25 -4.14 -18.68
N SER A 529 -0.52 -3.10 -17.91
CA SER A 529 0.38 -2.63 -16.86
C SER A 529 -0.06 -3.18 -15.50
N LEU A 530 0.89 -3.75 -14.76
CA LEU A 530 0.69 -4.27 -13.41
C LEU A 530 1.41 -3.38 -12.41
N ALA A 531 0.67 -2.49 -11.75
CA ALA A 531 1.16 -1.58 -10.72
C ALA A 531 1.35 -2.32 -9.39
N TRP A 532 2.42 -3.11 -9.30
CA TRP A 532 2.69 -3.99 -8.16
C TRP A 532 2.87 -3.23 -6.84
N GLY A 533 2.36 -3.83 -5.77
CA GLY A 533 2.85 -3.59 -4.40
C GLY A 533 4.27 -4.15 -4.20
N LEU A 534 4.81 -3.98 -2.99
CA LEU A 534 6.15 -4.48 -2.68
C LEU A 534 6.16 -6.02 -2.68
N TRP A 535 7.13 -6.64 -3.35
CA TRP A 535 7.43 -8.06 -3.21
C TRP A 535 8.54 -8.27 -2.17
N GLU A 536 8.47 -9.36 -1.42
CA GLU A 536 9.55 -9.78 -0.51
C GLU A 536 10.84 -10.08 -1.30
N ASP A 537 10.69 -10.70 -2.47
CA ASP A 537 11.77 -10.95 -3.42
C ASP A 537 11.99 -9.77 -4.39
N GLY A 538 13.23 -9.60 -4.87
CA GLY A 538 13.57 -8.57 -5.85
C GLY A 538 13.83 -7.19 -5.24
N MET A 539 13.10 -6.16 -5.66
CA MET A 539 13.40 -4.77 -5.24
C MET A 539 13.16 -4.50 -3.75
N GLY A 540 12.44 -5.39 -3.05
CA GLY A 540 12.28 -5.32 -1.59
C GLY A 540 13.43 -5.93 -0.79
N THR A 541 14.36 -6.63 -1.43
CA THR A 541 15.48 -7.27 -0.72
C THR A 541 16.42 -6.20 -0.16
N GLY A 542 16.57 -6.16 1.16
CA GLY A 542 17.45 -5.21 1.86
C GLY A 542 16.73 -4.01 2.47
N LEU A 543 15.40 -3.92 2.39
CA LEU A 543 14.64 -2.90 3.11
C LEU A 543 14.72 -3.12 4.63
N GLY A 544 14.90 -2.02 5.37
CA GLY A 544 14.97 -2.04 6.83
C GLY A 544 13.59 -2.10 7.49
N ALA A 545 13.58 -2.24 8.81
CA ALA A 545 12.33 -2.22 9.59
C ALA A 545 11.54 -0.92 9.42
N ALA A 546 12.22 0.23 9.29
CA ALA A 546 11.61 1.54 9.06
C ALA A 546 10.84 1.59 7.73
N ASP A 547 11.42 1.09 6.64
CA ASP A 547 10.79 1.03 5.32
C ASP A 547 9.53 0.15 5.31
N LEU A 548 9.61 -1.02 5.94
CA LEU A 548 8.45 -1.93 6.06
C LEU A 548 7.35 -1.31 6.92
N THR A 549 7.71 -0.57 7.97
CA THR A 549 6.74 0.14 8.80
C THR A 549 6.07 1.28 8.05
N ARG A 550 6.81 2.00 7.20
CA ARG A 550 6.28 3.05 6.32
C ARG A 550 5.33 2.47 5.27
N LEU A 551 5.67 1.32 4.67
CA LEU A 551 4.79 0.61 3.74
C LEU A 551 3.47 0.19 4.41
N ARG A 552 3.54 -0.40 5.62
CA ARG A 552 2.33 -0.80 6.37
C ARG A 552 1.43 0.40 6.65
N ARG A 553 2.02 1.54 7.02
CA ARG A 553 1.29 2.79 7.25
C ARG A 553 0.59 3.31 6.00
N SER A 554 1.13 3.10 4.80
CA SER A 554 0.45 3.47 3.55
C SER A 554 -0.70 2.53 3.17
N GLY A 555 -1.00 1.52 4.00
CA GLY A 555 -2.08 0.56 3.76
C GLY A 555 -1.64 -0.70 3.01
N LEU A 556 -0.33 -0.90 2.82
CA LEU A 556 0.24 -1.96 2.01
C LEU A 556 1.14 -2.88 2.82
N ALA A 557 1.26 -4.13 2.42
CA ALA A 557 2.17 -5.11 3.00
C ALA A 557 2.98 -5.81 1.89
N PRO A 558 4.15 -6.40 2.23
CA PRO A 558 4.91 -7.18 1.26
C PRO A 558 4.14 -8.40 0.77
N LEU A 559 4.20 -8.66 -0.53
CA LEU A 559 3.71 -9.86 -1.21
C LEU A 559 4.78 -10.95 -1.13
N THR A 560 4.37 -12.15 -0.74
CA THR A 560 5.19 -13.33 -0.95
C THR A 560 5.24 -13.67 -2.45
N ALA A 561 6.24 -14.45 -2.89
CA ALA A 561 6.33 -14.90 -4.28
C ALA A 561 5.03 -15.57 -4.76
N ASP A 562 4.48 -16.50 -3.97
CA ASP A 562 3.25 -17.21 -4.34
C ASP A 562 2.05 -16.28 -4.47
N GLN A 563 1.88 -15.33 -3.53
CA GLN A 563 0.81 -14.33 -3.60
C GLN A 563 0.92 -13.46 -4.84
N GLY A 564 2.14 -13.02 -5.17
CA GLY A 564 2.40 -12.22 -6.36
C GLY A 564 2.13 -12.99 -7.65
N LEU A 565 2.51 -14.28 -7.72
CA LEU A 565 2.25 -15.14 -8.88
C LEU A 565 0.76 -15.48 -9.03
N ASP A 566 0.03 -15.74 -7.94
CA ASP A 566 -1.42 -15.94 -8.00
C ASP A 566 -2.16 -14.68 -8.48
N LEU A 567 -1.69 -13.50 -8.05
CA LEU A 567 -2.20 -12.21 -8.51
C LEU A 567 -1.85 -11.94 -9.97
N LEU A 568 -0.68 -12.37 -10.45
CA LEU A 568 -0.31 -12.31 -11.87
C LEU A 568 -1.34 -13.10 -12.70
N ASP A 569 -1.64 -14.33 -12.30
CA ASP A 569 -2.60 -15.15 -13.04
C ASP A 569 -4.00 -14.56 -13.01
N ALA A 570 -4.40 -14.00 -11.86
CA ALA A 570 -5.68 -13.32 -11.73
C ALA A 570 -5.76 -12.09 -12.64
N ALA A 571 -4.67 -11.31 -12.76
CA ALA A 571 -4.61 -10.15 -13.63
C ALA A 571 -4.63 -10.55 -15.11
N LEU A 572 -3.93 -11.64 -15.47
CA LEU A 572 -3.96 -12.25 -16.80
C LEU A 572 -5.32 -12.91 -17.17
N ARG A 573 -6.35 -12.81 -16.34
CA ARG A 573 -7.73 -13.16 -16.71
C ARG A 573 -8.64 -11.95 -16.87
N GLN A 574 -8.14 -10.75 -16.56
CA GLN A 574 -8.89 -9.52 -16.69
C GLN A 574 -8.62 -8.87 -18.05
N ASP A 575 -9.64 -8.21 -18.59
CA ASP A 575 -9.53 -7.41 -19.80
C ASP A 575 -9.43 -5.91 -19.46
N ARG A 576 -8.27 -5.51 -18.94
CA ARG A 576 -8.00 -4.14 -18.46
C ARG A 576 -6.62 -3.67 -18.92
N ALA A 577 -6.46 -2.36 -19.05
CA ALA A 577 -5.18 -1.73 -19.36
C ALA A 577 -4.23 -1.75 -18.16
N VAL A 578 -4.75 -1.40 -16.98
CA VAL A 578 -3.95 -1.22 -15.76
C VAL A 578 -4.65 -1.89 -14.60
N LEU A 579 -3.89 -2.66 -13.82
CA LEU A 579 -4.32 -3.26 -12.56
C LEU A 579 -3.23 -3.04 -11.52
N ALA A 580 -3.61 -2.93 -10.26
CA ALA A 580 -2.67 -2.81 -9.14
C ALA A 580 -2.78 -4.06 -8.25
N PRO A 581 -1.92 -5.08 -8.46
CA PRO A 581 -1.87 -6.23 -7.58
C PRO A 581 -1.07 -5.89 -6.32
N VAL A 582 -1.74 -5.97 -5.18
CA VAL A 582 -1.19 -5.55 -3.89
C VAL A 582 -1.58 -6.51 -2.79
N ARG A 583 -0.86 -6.44 -1.67
CA ARG A 583 -1.35 -6.95 -0.39
C ARG A 583 -1.68 -5.77 0.50
N LEU A 584 -2.91 -5.71 0.98
CA LEU A 584 -3.41 -4.68 1.86
C LEU A 584 -3.05 -4.99 3.32
N ASP A 585 -2.66 -3.97 4.06
CA ASP A 585 -2.47 -4.05 5.51
C ASP A 585 -3.83 -3.84 6.22
N GLU A 586 -4.40 -4.91 6.75
CA GLU A 586 -5.71 -4.87 7.40
C GLU A 586 -5.74 -3.96 8.64
N SER A 587 -4.60 -3.70 9.29
CA SER A 587 -4.54 -2.84 10.47
C SER A 587 -4.65 -1.36 10.08
N ALA A 588 -3.93 -0.96 9.03
CA ALA A 588 -4.01 0.39 8.46
C ALA A 588 -5.39 0.67 7.86
N LEU A 589 -6.01 -0.31 7.18
CA LEU A 589 -7.37 -0.16 6.66
C LEU A 589 -8.43 0.03 7.76
N ARG A 590 -8.18 -0.50 8.97
CA ARG A 590 -9.06 -0.33 10.14
C ARG A 590 -8.82 0.97 10.90
N ALA A 591 -7.64 1.58 10.76
CA ALA A 591 -7.32 2.87 11.36
C ALA A 591 -8.15 4.03 10.77
N GLY A 592 -8.76 3.82 9.59
CA GLY A 592 -9.68 4.74 8.96
C GLY A 592 -9.04 5.59 7.83
N PRO A 593 -9.86 6.36 7.10
CA PRO A 593 -9.44 7.02 5.87
C PRO A 593 -8.37 8.09 6.07
N GLY A 594 -8.29 8.74 7.24
CA GLY A 594 -7.27 9.77 7.53
C GLY A 594 -5.83 9.24 7.66
N ALA A 595 -5.66 7.92 7.78
CA ALA A 595 -4.35 7.28 7.88
C ALA A 595 -3.79 6.83 6.51
N LEU A 596 -4.62 6.80 5.46
CA LEU A 596 -4.25 6.28 4.14
C LEU A 596 -3.97 7.41 3.14
N PRO A 597 -3.21 7.15 2.07
CA PRO A 597 -3.20 8.02 0.90
C PRO A 597 -4.63 8.25 0.38
N GLU A 598 -4.92 9.46 -0.08
CA GLU A 598 -6.29 9.87 -0.44
C GLU A 598 -6.91 8.97 -1.52
N VAL A 599 -6.09 8.51 -2.48
CA VAL A 599 -6.52 7.57 -3.53
C VAL A 599 -6.96 6.23 -2.95
N MET A 600 -6.48 5.83 -1.77
CA MET A 600 -6.83 4.57 -1.09
C MET A 600 -7.94 4.73 -0.05
N ALA A 601 -8.48 5.94 0.16
CA ALA A 601 -9.43 6.24 1.23
C ALA A 601 -10.66 5.31 1.22
N ASP A 602 -11.17 4.96 0.03
CA ASP A 602 -12.37 4.13 -0.14
C ASP A 602 -12.12 2.63 0.17
N LEU A 603 -10.85 2.23 0.36
CA LEU A 603 -10.50 0.87 0.78
C LEU A 603 -10.61 0.68 2.30
N ALA A 604 -10.64 1.77 3.06
CA ALA A 604 -10.79 1.73 4.51
C ALA A 604 -12.11 1.04 4.88
N VAL A 605 -12.07 0.14 5.86
CA VAL A 605 -13.27 -0.55 6.31
C VAL A 605 -13.95 0.31 7.36
N SER A 606 -15.19 0.74 7.11
CA SER A 606 -16.03 1.37 8.13
C SER A 606 -16.44 0.33 9.20
N GLY A 607 -15.49 -0.08 10.03
CA GLY A 607 -15.84 -0.56 11.36
C GLY A 607 -16.45 0.59 12.13
N ARG A 608 -17.48 0.32 12.95
CA ARG A 608 -17.97 1.26 14.00
C ARG A 608 -16.76 2.00 14.54
N THR A 609 -16.80 3.33 14.48
CA THR A 609 -15.84 4.24 15.09
C THR A 609 -15.42 3.68 16.44
N VAL A 610 -14.34 2.90 16.46
CA VAL A 610 -13.35 3.08 17.48
C VAL A 610 -12.98 4.52 17.19
N ARG A 611 -13.47 5.45 18.03
CA ARG A 611 -12.84 6.76 18.09
C ARG A 611 -11.35 6.44 18.00
N PRO A 612 -10.55 7.16 17.19
CA PRO A 612 -9.12 7.11 17.41
C PRO A 612 -8.94 7.13 18.93
N SER A 613 -7.95 6.42 19.48
CA SER A 613 -7.50 6.84 20.78
C SER A 613 -7.01 8.28 20.57
N ASP A 614 -7.94 9.22 20.63
CA ASP A 614 -7.77 10.65 20.79
C ASP A 614 -7.16 10.69 22.18
N GLY A 615 -5.88 10.33 22.26
CA GLY A 615 -5.00 11.05 23.15
C GLY A 615 -5.31 12.51 22.82
N PRO A 616 -5.78 13.28 23.80
CA PRO A 616 -6.48 14.53 23.52
C PRO A 616 -5.63 15.42 22.62
N ASP A 617 -6.27 16.18 21.72
CA ASP A 617 -5.60 17.12 20.82
C ASP A 617 -4.53 17.84 21.63
N LEU A 618 -3.28 17.87 21.16
CA LEU A 618 -2.18 18.44 21.95
C LEU A 618 -2.57 19.85 22.43
N ARG A 619 -3.31 20.59 21.61
CA ARG A 619 -3.84 21.90 21.96
C ARG A 619 -4.87 21.87 23.12
N GLU A 620 -5.78 20.89 23.14
CA GLU A 620 -6.73 20.67 24.25
C GLU A 620 -6.01 20.22 25.53
N ARG A 621 -4.98 19.37 25.42
CA ARG A 621 -4.15 18.96 26.57
C ARG A 621 -3.41 20.14 27.18
N LEU A 622 -2.85 21.00 26.35
CA LEU A 622 -2.08 22.16 26.78
C LEU A 622 -2.98 23.24 27.40
N ALA A 623 -4.25 23.35 27.01
CA ALA A 623 -5.18 24.38 27.48
C ALA A 623 -5.33 24.43 29.01
N HIS A 624 -5.18 23.29 29.69
CA HIS A 624 -5.38 23.15 31.14
C HIS A 624 -4.09 23.03 31.97
N LEU A 625 -2.91 23.16 31.35
CA LEU A 625 -1.62 22.95 32.01
C LEU A 625 -0.86 24.27 32.24
N SER A 626 -0.01 24.31 33.27
CA SER A 626 0.92 25.43 33.51
C SER A 626 2.12 25.40 32.55
N GLY A 627 2.89 26.49 32.45
CA GLY A 627 3.99 26.62 31.47
C GLY A 627 5.02 25.48 31.50
N ALA A 628 5.46 25.05 32.69
CA ALA A 628 6.42 23.94 32.83
C ALA A 628 5.80 22.59 32.46
N GLU A 629 4.56 22.32 32.88
CA GLU A 629 3.84 21.09 32.55
C GLU A 629 3.52 21.00 31.05
N ARG A 630 3.32 22.14 30.38
CA ARG A 630 3.13 22.22 28.93
C ARG A 630 4.39 21.81 28.18
N GLU A 631 5.57 22.28 28.60
CA GLU A 631 6.85 21.94 27.95
C GLU A 631 7.12 20.43 28.01
N ASP A 632 6.91 19.80 29.18
CA ASP A 632 7.09 18.36 29.36
C ASP A 632 6.15 17.54 28.47
N VAL A 633 4.87 17.94 28.37
CA VAL A 633 3.88 17.27 27.52
C VAL A 633 4.21 17.41 26.03
N VAL A 634 4.68 18.58 25.59
CA VAL A 634 5.14 18.77 24.21
C VAL A 634 6.38 17.93 23.93
N LEU A 635 7.31 17.82 24.88
CA LEU A 635 8.51 16.99 24.74
C LEU A 635 8.16 15.51 24.62
N GLU A 636 7.30 14.99 25.48
CA GLU A 636 6.82 13.61 25.43
C GLU A 636 6.13 13.32 24.09
N PHE A 637 5.29 14.26 23.62
CA PHE A 637 4.64 14.18 22.32
C PHE A 637 5.64 14.08 21.16
N VAL A 638 6.66 14.95 21.14
CA VAL A 638 7.71 14.93 20.10
C VAL A 638 8.51 13.63 20.18
N ARG A 639 8.92 13.17 21.36
CA ARG A 639 9.66 11.90 21.53
C ARG A 639 8.84 10.72 21.03
N ALA A 640 7.52 10.69 21.30
CA ALA A 640 6.64 9.66 20.78
C ALA A 640 6.56 9.70 19.24
N GLN A 641 6.51 10.89 18.62
CA GLN A 641 6.51 11.00 17.16
C GLN A 641 7.84 10.53 16.56
N VAL A 642 8.96 10.85 17.20
CA VAL A 642 10.30 10.40 16.77
C VAL A 642 10.43 8.88 16.89
N ALA A 643 10.02 8.30 18.02
CA ALA A 643 10.03 6.85 18.23
C ALA A 643 9.23 6.11 17.14
N ASP A 644 8.03 6.60 16.85
CA ASP A 644 7.17 6.03 15.82
C ASP A 644 7.79 6.11 14.41
N VAL A 645 8.43 7.23 14.07
CA VAL A 645 9.09 7.41 12.77
C VAL A 645 10.26 6.45 12.63
N LEU A 646 11.07 6.28 13.68
CA LEU A 646 12.21 5.36 13.72
C LEU A 646 11.80 3.88 13.88
N GLY A 647 10.51 3.58 14.08
CA GLY A 647 9.99 2.23 14.25
C GLY A 647 10.28 1.62 15.63
N HIS A 648 10.49 2.46 16.64
CA HIS A 648 10.61 2.05 18.03
C HIS A 648 9.24 1.92 18.68
N SER A 649 9.07 0.91 19.54
CA SER A 649 7.81 0.67 20.25
C SER A 649 7.58 1.59 21.46
N SER A 650 8.60 2.33 21.90
CA SER A 650 8.52 3.29 23.01
C SER A 650 9.53 4.44 22.83
N PRO A 651 9.21 5.66 23.30
CA PRO A 651 10.15 6.77 23.37
C PRO A 651 11.18 6.70 24.52
N ASP A 652 11.05 5.76 25.46
CA ASP A 652 11.83 5.75 26.72
C ASP A 652 13.36 5.65 26.51
N GLY A 653 13.79 5.01 25.42
CA GLY A 653 15.20 4.90 25.05
C GLY A 653 15.77 6.07 24.25
N LEU A 654 14.96 7.05 23.88
CA LEU A 654 15.39 8.21 23.09
C LEU A 654 15.90 9.32 24.00
N ASP A 655 17.19 9.65 23.91
CA ASP A 655 17.77 10.84 24.54
C ASP A 655 17.21 12.11 23.87
N PRO A 656 16.48 12.98 24.60
CA PRO A 656 15.85 14.16 24.03
C PRO A 656 16.85 15.24 23.58
N ALA A 657 18.08 15.22 24.10
CA ALA A 657 19.12 16.19 23.73
C ALA A 657 19.90 15.76 22.48
N ARG A 658 19.87 14.47 22.15
CA ARG A 658 20.64 13.90 21.05
C ARG A 658 20.13 14.34 19.69
N GLU A 659 21.06 14.58 18.78
CA GLU A 659 20.70 15.02 17.44
C GLU A 659 20.02 13.93 16.64
N PHE A 660 19.03 14.33 15.85
CA PHE A 660 18.23 13.44 15.01
C PHE A 660 19.07 12.60 14.04
N GLY A 661 20.13 13.18 13.45
CA GLY A 661 21.04 12.45 12.57
C GLY A 661 21.77 11.30 13.29
N GLU A 662 22.13 11.47 14.56
CA GLU A 662 22.77 10.41 15.35
C GLU A 662 21.81 9.31 15.80
N LEU A 663 20.52 9.64 15.87
CA LEU A 663 19.43 8.69 16.14
C LEU A 663 19.02 7.89 14.90
N GLY A 664 19.70 8.11 13.76
CA GLY A 664 19.42 7.41 12.51
C GLY A 664 18.27 8.01 11.71
N MET A 665 17.87 9.27 11.99
CA MET A 665 17.00 9.99 11.06
C MET A 665 17.77 10.41 9.81
N ASP A 666 17.15 10.14 8.68
CA ASP A 666 17.51 10.59 7.35
C ASP A 666 16.53 11.67 6.85
N SER A 667 16.71 12.13 5.61
CA SER A 667 15.85 13.15 4.99
C SER A 667 14.38 12.72 4.89
N LEU A 668 14.10 11.42 4.78
CA LEU A 668 12.76 10.89 4.55
C LEU A 668 11.97 10.74 5.86
N THR A 669 12.62 10.19 6.88
CA THR A 669 12.10 10.15 8.26
C THR A 669 11.87 11.55 8.80
N THR A 670 12.73 12.52 8.44
CA THR A 670 12.52 13.93 8.76
C THR A 670 11.26 14.51 8.12
N VAL A 671 11.04 14.26 6.83
CA VAL A 671 9.80 14.68 6.13
C VAL A 671 8.56 14.05 6.78
N GLU A 672 8.64 12.78 7.17
CA GLU A 672 7.55 12.09 7.83
C GLU A 672 7.26 12.66 9.24
N LEU A 673 8.30 12.97 10.02
CA LEU A 673 8.16 13.63 11.32
C LEU A 673 7.41 14.97 11.16
N ASN A 674 7.82 15.80 10.20
CA ASN A 674 7.18 17.09 9.93
C ASN A 674 5.70 16.92 9.56
N ARG A 675 5.39 15.96 8.67
CA ARG A 675 4.00 15.63 8.29
C ARG A 675 3.16 15.24 9.51
N ARG A 676 3.69 14.41 10.40
CA ARG A 676 2.97 13.94 11.60
C ARG A 676 2.75 15.05 12.61
N LEU A 677 3.77 15.89 12.82
CA LEU A 677 3.66 17.05 13.71
C LEU A 677 2.59 18.02 13.18
N ALA A 678 2.62 18.37 11.90
CA ALA A 678 1.62 19.24 11.29
C ALA A 678 0.19 18.67 11.42
N ALA A 679 0.01 17.38 11.12
CA ALA A 679 -1.30 16.73 11.20
C ALA A 679 -1.88 16.68 12.62
N ARG A 680 -1.03 16.45 13.64
CA ARG A 680 -1.48 16.29 15.04
C ARG A 680 -1.52 17.59 15.85
N THR A 681 -0.90 18.66 15.34
CA THR A 681 -0.90 19.98 16.01
C THR A 681 -1.77 21.00 15.28
N GLY A 682 -2.17 20.71 14.03
CA GLY A 682 -2.83 21.66 13.14
C GLY A 682 -1.93 22.83 12.72
N LEU A 683 -0.63 22.80 13.02
CA LEU A 683 0.32 23.84 12.66
C LEU A 683 0.80 23.66 11.21
N ARG A 684 1.04 24.79 10.53
CA ARG A 684 1.84 24.81 9.31
C ARG A 684 3.30 24.93 9.70
N LEU A 685 4.07 23.85 9.55
CA LEU A 685 5.49 23.80 9.90
C LEU A 685 6.35 23.93 8.62
N PRO A 686 7.43 24.73 8.63
CA PRO A 686 8.41 24.73 7.55
C PRO A 686 9.01 23.34 7.33
N ALA A 687 9.39 23.02 6.08
CA ALA A 687 10.03 21.74 5.76
C ALA A 687 11.38 21.55 6.47
N THR A 688 12.02 22.63 6.89
CA THR A 688 13.31 22.67 7.60
C THR A 688 13.16 22.54 9.12
N VAL A 689 11.95 22.48 9.68
CA VAL A 689 11.76 22.64 11.14
C VAL A 689 12.58 21.65 11.99
N ALA A 690 12.71 20.40 11.54
CA ALA A 690 13.52 19.39 12.22
C ALA A 690 15.02 19.56 12.00
N PHE A 691 15.46 20.27 10.96
CA PHE A 691 16.85 20.69 10.76
C PHE A 691 17.19 21.92 11.61
N ASP A 692 16.29 22.90 11.65
CA ASP A 692 16.44 24.11 12.47
C ASP A 692 16.43 23.80 13.98
N HIS A 693 15.74 22.71 14.32
CA HIS A 693 15.61 22.18 15.67
C HIS A 693 16.03 20.70 15.73
N PRO A 694 17.34 20.41 15.68
CA PRO A 694 17.87 19.08 15.38
C PRO A 694 17.78 18.06 16.53
N SER A 695 16.99 18.31 17.57
CA SER A 695 16.76 17.35 18.66
C SER A 695 15.34 17.46 19.20
N ALA A 696 14.86 16.40 19.87
CA ALA A 696 13.49 16.36 20.39
C ALA A 696 13.23 17.51 21.38
N ALA A 697 14.22 17.85 22.22
CA ALA A 697 14.15 18.98 23.14
C ALA A 697 14.03 20.33 22.42
N ARG A 698 14.85 20.57 21.39
CA ARG A 698 14.82 21.84 20.63
C ARG A 698 13.52 21.99 19.85
N LEU A 699 13.05 20.90 19.24
CA LEU A 699 11.82 20.89 18.46
C LEU A 699 10.60 21.07 19.35
N ALA A 700 10.58 20.41 20.52
CA ALA A 700 9.54 20.61 21.52
C ALA A 700 9.48 22.07 22.00
N GLY A 701 10.62 22.70 22.28
CA GLY A 701 10.67 24.11 22.65
C GLY A 701 10.18 25.06 21.53
N HIS A 702 10.41 24.73 20.26
CA HIS A 702 9.86 25.49 19.14
C HIS A 702 8.34 25.32 19.02
N LEU A 703 7.84 24.09 19.08
CA LEU A 703 6.40 23.81 19.02
C LEU A 703 5.66 24.43 20.21
N HIS A 704 6.24 24.41 21.40
CA HIS A 704 5.68 25.05 22.58
C HIS A 704 5.43 26.55 22.35
N ARG A 705 6.38 27.26 21.71
CA ARG A 705 6.21 28.69 21.36
C ARG A 705 5.14 28.94 20.30
N LEU A 706 4.91 28.00 19.38
CA LEU A 706 3.87 28.12 18.35
C LEU A 706 2.48 27.76 18.86
N LEU A 707 2.39 26.95 19.92
CA LEU A 707 1.14 26.49 20.53
C LEU A 707 0.70 27.32 21.74
N SER A 708 1.57 28.21 22.21
CA SER A 708 1.28 29.22 23.24
C SER A 708 0.68 30.45 22.61
#